data_AF-A0A329T0M8-F1
#
_entry.id   AF-A0A329T0M8-F1
#
_cell.length_a   1.000
_cell.length_b   1.000
_cell.length_c   1.000
_cell.angle_alpha   90.00
_cell.angle_beta   90.00
_cell.angle_gamma   90.00
#
_symmetry.space_group_name_H-M   'P 1'
#
loop_
_entity.id
_entity.type
_entity.pdbx_description
1 polymer ?
#
loop_
_entity_poly.entity_id
_entity_poly.type
_entity_poly.pdbx_seq_one_letter_code
_entity_poly.pdbx_strand_id
1 'polypeptide(L)'
;MKSNNKLTNALVSVEAAWICAAEVDMQQEEEERVELLARLRKQSVKGKYELASASTRLDQELLDQQLQWKKKTELRRLRQLPANERKLTVNVVETSSNNNRKKCSVYAMENLRLAMLMKDTKLRQRVKRKKVRPRIVQDMLTLERRYAEAARKLQKWWRGHLHRHFLRVYFKQVKAVLQIQRLARGFLTRQWGDTDLETLGVFECGQDPVDHTNVFCEEVLPAMQAGGCGIAYSVCLARILFEKEIGHTLAGNKSYQFTATARVEINTLLRERETRNRQELIAVLEAEEEWHRAQRDKLQTRLNRKQLKQRVAQLEYGYYTKHEQIHDMESIYLDMQTQRMRVSPRAIEHGWVEEMEAKMKQQRALITKLKLETVFELGLEFKRKEKELVEFQQRINAIEEKRRRFEIWRNEEYLDNWERECRFRYQAKIIQKRQQVAETRRRWQIQLYRTNGKSDHRWRGSHWSPDVLEAAKEKEVFCIGSTDILALVHDKWQLRMHEIEASEQVRDDIEMERDTREHIDDLADQVALTAATAQIEQTKVLFNPVFQDVDLSFDRIQMLQREHDRRLVATRQTRKTRESDHVTTVGEVQSTECLVRRAEDPIHALDRQQRKRQLVLVAKVPWHLVDQLEVERRNLESEKATFKLWGKAYSRE
;
A
#
# COMPACT_ATOMS: atom_id res chain seq x y z
N MET A 1 -10.46 46.68 26.73
CA MET A 1 -10.68 45.90 25.48
C MET A 1 -9.84 46.32 24.26
N LYS A 2 -8.96 47.34 24.31
CA LYS A 2 -8.16 47.79 23.15
C LYS A 2 -6.89 46.96 22.82
N SER A 3 -6.55 45.97 23.65
CA SER A 3 -5.31 45.17 23.53
C SER A 3 -5.42 43.99 22.53
N ASN A 4 -6.61 43.42 22.35
CA ASN A 4 -6.78 42.21 21.52
C ASN A 4 -6.66 42.49 20.01
N ASN A 5 -6.98 43.71 19.56
CA ASN A 5 -6.93 44.07 18.13
C ASN A 5 -5.50 44.18 17.57
N LYS A 6 -4.49 44.42 18.43
CA LYS A 6 -3.09 44.47 17.99
C LYS A 6 -2.54 43.08 17.69
N LEU A 7 -2.99 42.08 18.46
CA LEU A 7 -2.52 40.70 18.34
C LEU A 7 -3.17 39.99 17.15
N THR A 8 -4.45 40.25 16.89
CA THR A 8 -5.14 39.78 15.67
C THR A 8 -4.57 40.43 14.41
N ASN A 9 -4.32 41.74 14.41
CA ASN A 9 -3.71 42.40 13.26
C ASN A 9 -2.28 41.91 12.99
N ALA A 10 -1.49 41.62 14.04
CA ALA A 10 -0.16 41.03 13.88
C ALA A 10 -0.24 39.60 13.28
N LEU A 11 -1.18 38.78 13.73
CA LEU A 11 -1.40 37.43 13.18
C LEU A 11 -1.81 37.46 11.70
N VAL A 12 -2.74 38.34 11.34
CA VAL A 12 -3.16 38.51 9.93
C VAL A 12 -2.00 39.01 9.06
N SER A 13 -1.13 39.88 9.59
CA SER A 13 0.05 40.34 8.85
C SER A 13 1.10 39.24 8.60
N VAL A 14 1.24 38.29 9.55
CA VAL A 14 2.17 37.17 9.43
C VAL A 14 1.63 36.12 8.45
N GLU A 15 0.32 35.84 8.47
CA GLU A 15 -0.32 34.95 7.50
C GLU A 15 -0.24 35.52 6.08
N ALA A 16 -0.49 36.82 5.90
CA ALA A 16 -0.32 37.49 4.61
C ALA A 16 1.13 37.43 4.11
N ALA A 17 2.12 37.66 4.99
CA ALA A 17 3.53 37.55 4.62
C ALA A 17 3.93 36.11 4.23
N TRP A 18 3.34 35.10 4.87
CA TRP A 18 3.55 33.69 4.52
C TRP A 18 2.96 33.32 3.16
N ILE A 19 1.77 33.84 2.84
CA ILE A 19 1.13 33.61 1.53
C ILE A 19 1.96 34.27 0.42
N CYS A 20 2.42 35.50 0.61
CA CYS A 20 3.29 36.17 -0.36
C CYS A 20 4.63 35.45 -0.54
N ALA A 21 5.23 34.92 0.54
CA ALA A 21 6.47 34.13 0.43
C ALA A 21 6.24 32.82 -0.34
N ALA A 22 5.12 32.13 -0.10
CA ALA A 22 4.77 30.91 -0.81
C ALA A 22 4.47 31.16 -2.31
N GLU A 23 3.86 32.30 -2.66
CA GLU A 23 3.65 32.70 -4.06
C GLU A 23 4.96 32.98 -4.79
N VAL A 24 5.93 33.63 -4.13
CA VAL A 24 7.27 33.87 -4.69
C VAL A 24 8.04 32.57 -4.89
N ASP A 25 7.96 31.63 -3.94
CA ASP A 25 8.59 30.31 -4.08
C ASP A 25 7.97 29.52 -5.24
N MET A 26 6.63 29.58 -5.42
CA MET A 26 5.99 28.95 -6.58
C MET A 26 6.43 29.56 -7.92
N GLN A 27 6.58 30.89 -7.97
CA GLN A 27 7.07 31.56 -9.19
C GLN A 27 8.50 31.16 -9.52
N GLN A 28 9.38 31.05 -8.51
CA GLN A 28 10.75 30.56 -8.71
C GLN A 28 10.78 29.11 -9.21
N GLU A 29 9.96 28.22 -8.64
CA GLU A 29 9.87 26.84 -9.13
C GLU A 29 9.37 26.76 -10.58
N GLU A 30 8.46 27.65 -10.98
CA GLU A 30 7.93 27.70 -12.34
C GLU A 30 8.97 28.25 -13.33
N GLU A 31 9.75 29.27 -12.95
CA GLU A 31 10.87 29.78 -13.74
C GLU A 31 11.97 28.71 -13.92
N GLU A 32 12.35 28.00 -12.85
CA GLU A 32 13.32 26.90 -12.92
C GLU A 32 12.83 25.76 -13.84
N ARG A 33 11.52 25.45 -13.80
CA ARG A 33 10.91 24.47 -14.71
C ARG A 33 10.97 24.92 -16.17
N VAL A 34 10.67 26.19 -16.45
CA VAL A 34 10.74 26.75 -17.80
C VAL A 34 12.19 26.74 -18.32
N GLU A 35 13.16 27.10 -17.47
CA GLU A 35 14.58 27.07 -17.85
C GLU A 35 15.08 25.63 -18.10
N LEU A 36 14.66 24.66 -17.29
CA LEU A 36 14.94 23.24 -17.50
C LEU A 36 14.35 22.73 -18.82
N LEU A 37 13.11 23.11 -19.14
CA LEU A 37 12.47 22.77 -20.42
C LEU A 37 13.20 23.40 -21.61
N ALA A 38 13.69 24.64 -21.48
CA ALA A 38 14.51 25.28 -22.50
C ALA A 38 15.86 24.57 -22.71
N ARG A 39 16.52 24.12 -21.63
CA ARG A 39 17.75 23.32 -21.69
C ARG A 39 17.50 21.94 -22.33
N LEU A 40 16.38 21.29 -22.02
CA LEU A 40 15.98 20.02 -22.62
C LEU A 40 15.72 20.16 -24.12
N ARG A 41 15.06 21.23 -24.55
CA ARG A 41 14.87 21.53 -25.99
C ARG A 41 16.20 21.72 -26.71
N LYS A 42 17.14 22.47 -26.11
CA LYS A 42 18.50 22.63 -26.68
C LYS A 42 19.26 21.30 -26.78
N GLN A 43 19.13 20.40 -25.81
CA GLN A 43 19.81 19.08 -25.82
C GLN A 43 19.14 18.08 -26.78
N SER A 44 17.81 18.07 -26.86
CA SER A 44 17.06 17.21 -27.78
C SER A 44 17.30 17.56 -29.24
N VAL A 45 17.52 18.84 -29.56
CA VAL A 45 17.87 19.27 -30.92
C VAL A 45 19.29 18.83 -31.25
N LYS A 46 20.22 18.92 -30.29
CA LYS A 46 21.63 18.51 -30.50
C LYS A 46 21.77 17.01 -30.82
N GLY A 47 20.99 16.14 -30.16
CA GLY A 47 21.05 14.68 -30.38
C GLY A 47 20.32 14.16 -31.63
N LYS A 48 19.44 14.95 -32.26
CA LYS A 48 18.71 14.53 -33.48
C LYS A 48 19.41 14.93 -34.78
N TYR A 49 20.33 15.90 -34.74
CA TYR A 49 20.99 16.44 -35.94
C TYR A 49 22.50 16.16 -35.99
N GLU A 50 23.12 15.65 -34.92
CA GLU A 50 24.48 15.12 -34.97
C GLU A 50 24.42 13.64 -35.39
N LEU A 51 24.54 13.38 -36.69
CA LEU A 51 24.85 12.05 -37.21
C LEU A 51 26.13 11.57 -36.51
N ALA A 52 26.03 10.50 -35.70
CA ALA A 52 27.18 9.87 -35.06
C ALA A 52 28.26 9.62 -36.12
N SER A 53 29.48 10.16 -35.91
CA SER A 53 30.55 10.03 -36.89
C SER A 53 30.82 8.56 -37.18
N ALA A 54 31.08 8.22 -38.44
CA ALA A 54 31.26 6.84 -38.90
C ALA A 54 32.26 6.03 -38.05
N SER A 55 33.24 6.70 -37.43
CA SER A 55 34.20 6.11 -36.48
C SER A 55 33.54 5.48 -35.25
N THR A 56 32.55 6.14 -34.64
CA THR A 56 31.87 5.64 -33.43
C THR A 56 31.00 4.41 -33.70
N ARG A 57 30.55 4.25 -34.94
CA ARG A 57 29.76 3.09 -35.37
C ARG A 57 30.66 1.87 -35.62
N LEU A 58 31.82 2.08 -36.22
CA LEU A 58 32.85 1.05 -36.40
C LEU A 58 33.38 0.53 -35.06
N ASP A 59 33.60 1.40 -34.08
CA ASP A 59 34.08 0.99 -32.75
C ASP A 59 33.07 0.11 -32.00
N GLN A 60 31.77 0.36 -32.19
CA GLN A 60 30.70 -0.46 -31.61
C GLN A 60 30.61 -1.83 -32.29
N GLU A 61 30.68 -1.88 -33.62
CA GLU A 61 30.68 -3.14 -34.37
C GLU A 61 31.90 -4.01 -34.03
N LEU A 62 33.07 -3.39 -33.84
CA LEU A 62 34.30 -4.10 -33.47
C LEU A 62 34.22 -4.68 -32.05
N LEU A 63 33.60 -3.97 -31.10
CA LEU A 63 33.33 -4.46 -29.75
C LEU A 63 32.36 -5.66 -29.75
N ASP A 64 31.30 -5.59 -30.55
CA ASP A 64 30.33 -6.68 -30.65
C ASP A 64 30.94 -7.92 -31.31
N GLN A 65 31.78 -7.74 -32.33
CA GLN A 65 32.53 -8.84 -32.95
C GLN A 65 33.51 -9.48 -31.96
N GLN A 66 34.21 -8.72 -31.12
CA GLN A 66 35.08 -9.26 -30.07
C GLN A 66 34.29 -10.06 -29.02
N LEU A 67 33.09 -9.60 -28.67
CA LEU A 67 32.22 -10.28 -27.71
C LEU A 67 31.70 -11.61 -28.27
N GLN A 68 31.33 -11.63 -29.55
CA GLN A 68 30.93 -12.86 -30.23
C GLN A 68 32.09 -13.84 -30.39
N TRP A 69 33.30 -13.34 -30.69
CA TRP A 69 34.50 -14.17 -30.75
C TRP A 69 34.80 -14.82 -29.40
N LYS A 70 34.75 -14.05 -28.29
CA LYS A 70 34.95 -14.58 -26.94
C LYS A 70 33.96 -15.70 -26.59
N LYS A 71 32.68 -15.51 -26.92
CA LYS A 71 31.64 -16.53 -26.73
C LYS A 71 31.91 -17.79 -27.57
N LYS A 72 32.31 -17.64 -28.84
CA LYS A 72 32.67 -18.78 -29.71
C LYS A 72 33.91 -19.52 -29.21
N THR A 73 34.93 -18.82 -28.70
CA THR A 73 36.12 -19.46 -28.13
C THR A 73 35.84 -20.21 -26.83
N GLU A 74 35.00 -19.67 -25.93
CA GLU A 74 34.58 -20.40 -24.74
C GLU A 74 33.77 -21.64 -25.09
N LEU A 75 32.86 -21.54 -26.06
CA LEU A 75 32.07 -22.69 -26.51
C LEU A 75 32.95 -23.81 -27.10
N ARG A 76 34.03 -23.44 -27.81
CA ARG A 76 35.02 -24.41 -28.34
C ARG A 76 35.86 -25.03 -27.23
N ARG A 77 36.27 -24.26 -26.22
CA ARG A 77 36.94 -24.79 -25.02
C ARG A 77 36.07 -25.81 -24.28
N LEU A 78 34.78 -25.53 -24.10
CA LEU A 78 33.84 -26.44 -23.45
C LEU A 78 33.60 -27.73 -24.26
N ARG A 79 33.74 -27.68 -25.59
CA ARG A 79 33.65 -28.86 -26.47
C ARG A 79 34.93 -29.69 -26.55
N GLN A 80 36.06 -29.21 -26.06
CA GLN A 80 37.33 -29.96 -26.05
C GLN A 80 37.60 -30.65 -24.71
N LEU A 81 36.79 -30.40 -23.68
CA LEU A 81 36.91 -31.10 -22.39
C LEU A 81 36.33 -32.53 -22.46
N PRO A 82 37.01 -33.52 -21.84
CA PRO A 82 36.59 -34.91 -21.82
C PRO A 82 35.27 -35.11 -21.06
N ALA A 83 34.49 -36.13 -21.45
CA ALA A 83 33.08 -36.29 -21.07
C ALA A 83 32.81 -36.37 -19.56
N ASN A 84 33.81 -36.74 -18.76
CA ASN A 84 33.70 -36.89 -17.31
C ASN A 84 33.74 -35.53 -16.58
N GLU A 85 34.43 -34.53 -17.15
CA GLU A 85 34.51 -33.18 -16.56
C GLU A 85 33.30 -32.30 -16.93
N ARG A 86 32.63 -32.60 -18.06
CA ARG A 86 31.40 -31.89 -18.48
C ARG A 86 30.26 -32.05 -17.47
N LYS A 87 30.13 -33.23 -16.84
CA LYS A 87 29.12 -33.49 -15.81
C LYS A 87 29.45 -32.77 -14.50
N LEU A 88 30.74 -32.63 -14.15
CA LEU A 88 31.16 -31.90 -12.95
C LEU A 88 30.95 -30.39 -13.09
N THR A 89 31.25 -29.80 -14.25
CA THR A 89 31.08 -28.35 -14.47
C THR A 89 29.61 -27.93 -14.60
N VAL A 90 28.75 -28.78 -15.17
CA VAL A 90 27.30 -28.51 -15.23
C VAL A 90 26.68 -28.65 -13.83
N ASN A 91 27.08 -29.66 -13.06
CA ASN A 91 26.58 -29.84 -11.68
C ASN A 91 27.10 -28.76 -10.71
N VAL A 92 28.31 -28.20 -10.86
CA VAL A 92 28.81 -27.11 -9.99
C VAL A 92 28.12 -25.77 -10.30
N VAL A 93 27.74 -25.53 -11.56
CA VAL A 93 26.94 -24.35 -11.95
C VAL A 93 25.47 -24.50 -11.53
N GLU A 94 24.94 -25.72 -11.49
CA GLU A 94 23.56 -25.98 -11.04
C GLU A 94 23.40 -26.07 -9.50
N THR A 95 24.39 -26.59 -8.78
CA THR A 95 24.33 -26.76 -7.30
C THR A 95 24.65 -25.48 -6.53
N SER A 96 25.41 -24.54 -7.11
CA SER A 96 25.60 -23.21 -6.50
C SER A 96 24.36 -22.30 -6.64
N SER A 97 23.39 -22.66 -7.48
CA SER A 97 22.17 -21.87 -7.71
C SER A 97 20.96 -22.28 -6.85
N ASN A 98 20.99 -23.43 -6.16
CA ASN A 98 19.75 -24.04 -5.63
C ASN A 98 19.51 -23.95 -4.12
N ASN A 99 20.49 -23.58 -3.29
CA ASN A 99 20.29 -23.64 -1.84
C ASN A 99 19.92 -22.32 -1.13
N ASN A 100 19.67 -21.22 -1.85
CA ASN A 100 19.25 -19.94 -1.24
C ASN A 100 18.01 -19.29 -1.87
N ARG A 101 17.15 -20.06 -2.54
CA ARG A 101 15.84 -19.57 -3.02
C ARG A 101 14.69 -20.03 -2.13
N LYS A 102 14.69 -19.61 -0.86
CA LYS A 102 13.42 -19.18 -0.27
C LYS A 102 12.96 -18.02 -1.14
N LYS A 103 11.83 -18.16 -1.85
CA LYS A 103 11.27 -17.11 -2.71
C LYS A 103 10.91 -15.90 -1.86
N CYS A 104 11.90 -15.07 -1.53
CA CYS A 104 11.64 -13.69 -1.15
C CYS A 104 10.92 -13.09 -2.36
N SER A 105 9.74 -12.51 -2.11
CA SER A 105 9.01 -11.70 -3.08
C SER A 105 9.99 -10.83 -3.87
N VAL A 106 9.76 -10.65 -5.17
CA VAL A 106 10.60 -9.77 -6.02
C VAL A 106 10.81 -8.41 -5.34
N TYR A 107 9.78 -7.92 -4.64
CA TYR A 107 9.84 -6.71 -3.82
C TYR A 107 10.74 -6.83 -2.58
N ALA A 108 10.78 -7.98 -1.92
CA ALA A 108 11.66 -8.19 -0.77
C ALA A 108 13.14 -8.28 -1.18
N MET A 109 13.46 -8.90 -2.32
CA MET A 109 14.81 -8.87 -2.87
C MET A 109 15.22 -7.47 -3.34
N GLU A 110 14.33 -6.74 -4.02
CA GLU A 110 14.66 -5.38 -4.46
C GLU A 110 14.76 -4.42 -3.26
N ASN A 111 13.92 -4.57 -2.23
CA ASN A 111 14.01 -3.79 -1.00
C ASN A 111 15.28 -4.11 -0.21
N LEU A 112 15.71 -5.37 -0.14
CA LEU A 112 16.98 -5.76 0.49
C LEU A 112 18.17 -5.17 -0.30
N ARG A 113 18.12 -5.23 -1.64
CA ARG A 113 19.12 -4.66 -2.53
C ARG A 113 19.20 -3.13 -2.38
N LEU A 114 18.06 -2.45 -2.31
CA LEU A 114 17.97 -1.00 -2.07
C LEU A 114 18.47 -0.66 -0.66
N ALA A 115 18.15 -1.45 0.36
CA ALA A 115 18.63 -1.26 1.72
C ALA A 115 20.16 -1.43 1.83
N MET A 116 20.75 -2.42 1.14
CA MET A 116 22.19 -2.59 1.03
C MET A 116 22.86 -1.41 0.29
N LEU A 117 22.26 -0.98 -0.84
CA LEU A 117 22.72 0.19 -1.60
C LEU A 117 22.68 1.51 -0.81
N MET A 118 21.75 1.61 0.15
CA MET A 118 21.62 2.76 1.03
C MET A 118 22.58 2.71 2.24
N LYS A 119 23.03 1.52 2.65
CA LYS A 119 23.97 1.33 3.79
C LYS A 119 25.44 1.40 3.39
N ASP A 120 25.82 0.99 2.17
CA ASP A 120 27.23 0.92 1.78
C ASP A 120 27.82 2.26 1.31
N THR A 121 28.42 2.99 2.24
CA THR A 121 29.25 4.18 1.97
C THR A 121 30.60 3.84 1.30
N LYS A 122 31.11 2.61 1.50
CA LYS A 122 32.46 2.18 1.07
C LYS A 122 32.56 1.77 -0.40
N LEU A 123 31.45 1.44 -1.08
CA LEU A 123 31.44 1.09 -2.52
C LEU A 123 31.80 2.26 -3.44
N ARG A 124 31.74 3.51 -2.95
CA ARG A 124 32.12 4.71 -3.73
C ARG A 124 33.61 4.81 -4.05
N GLN A 125 34.50 4.18 -3.28
CA GLN A 125 35.94 4.28 -3.53
C GLN A 125 36.46 3.28 -4.57
N ARG A 126 35.77 2.16 -4.80
CA ARG A 126 36.25 1.10 -5.72
C ARG A 126 35.65 1.11 -7.13
N VAL A 127 34.63 1.92 -7.43
CA VAL A 127 34.00 1.96 -8.76
C VAL A 127 34.36 3.26 -9.49
N LYS A 128 35.63 3.41 -9.86
CA LYS A 128 36.12 4.43 -10.82
C LYS A 128 36.18 3.92 -12.27
N ARG A 129 35.54 2.81 -12.62
CA ARG A 129 35.40 2.38 -14.03
C ARG A 129 33.95 2.48 -14.48
N LYS A 130 33.71 3.46 -15.36
CA LYS A 130 32.43 3.92 -15.88
C LYS A 130 31.70 2.80 -16.63
N LYS A 131 30.65 2.23 -16.02
CA LYS A 131 29.41 1.95 -16.74
C LYS A 131 28.47 3.09 -16.39
N VAL A 132 28.17 3.93 -17.38
CA VAL A 132 27.25 5.07 -17.21
C VAL A 132 25.89 4.49 -16.83
N ARG A 133 25.51 4.65 -15.56
CA ARG A 133 24.15 4.36 -15.11
C ARG A 133 23.20 5.34 -15.81
N PRO A 134 21.99 4.93 -16.23
CA PRO A 134 21.01 5.84 -16.78
C PRO A 134 20.75 6.97 -15.79
N ARG A 135 20.95 8.22 -16.23
CA ARG A 135 20.91 9.44 -15.40
C ARG A 135 19.61 9.56 -14.60
N ILE A 136 18.51 9.08 -15.16
CA ILE A 136 17.17 9.02 -14.56
C ILE A 136 17.15 8.28 -13.21
N VAL A 137 17.89 7.16 -13.11
CA VAL A 137 17.93 6.37 -11.85
C VAL A 137 18.71 7.11 -10.77
N GLN A 138 19.75 7.85 -11.16
CA GLN A 138 20.51 8.68 -10.22
C GLN A 138 19.64 9.83 -9.70
N ASP A 139 18.88 10.48 -10.58
CA ASP A 139 18.01 11.62 -10.25
C ASP A 139 16.85 11.18 -9.33
N MET A 140 16.21 10.04 -9.64
CA MET A 140 15.21 9.40 -8.76
C MET A 140 15.75 9.14 -7.35
N LEU A 141 16.93 8.50 -7.24
CA LEU A 141 17.53 8.20 -5.94
C LEU A 141 17.94 9.45 -5.16
N THR A 142 18.34 10.53 -5.84
CA THR A 142 18.58 11.82 -5.17
C THR A 142 17.30 12.48 -4.69
N LEU A 143 16.21 12.35 -5.44
CA LEU A 143 14.91 12.92 -5.09
C LEU A 143 14.30 12.19 -3.88
N GLU A 144 14.37 10.86 -3.85
CA GLU A 144 13.96 10.06 -2.69
C GLU A 144 14.77 10.39 -1.44
N ARG A 145 16.09 10.65 -1.57
CA ARG A 145 16.92 11.07 -0.43
C ARG A 145 16.48 12.42 0.12
N ARG A 146 16.16 13.38 -0.75
CA ARG A 146 15.64 14.69 -0.33
C ARG A 146 14.32 14.54 0.42
N TYR A 147 13.41 13.71 -0.07
CA TYR A 147 12.16 13.41 0.64
C TYR A 147 12.40 12.71 1.99
N ALA A 148 13.30 11.73 2.06
CA ALA A 148 13.62 11.04 3.31
C ALA A 148 14.28 11.98 4.35
N GLU A 149 15.09 12.93 3.91
CA GLU A 149 15.68 13.95 4.78
C GLU A 149 14.66 14.97 5.25
N ALA A 150 13.78 15.44 4.36
CA ALA A 150 12.67 16.33 4.71
C ALA A 150 11.72 15.66 5.72
N ALA A 151 11.37 14.40 5.50
CA ALA A 151 10.55 13.61 6.42
C ALA A 151 11.24 13.46 7.79
N ARG A 152 12.56 13.18 7.83
CA ARG A 152 13.31 13.13 9.10
C ARG A 152 13.32 14.46 9.84
N LYS A 153 13.48 15.59 9.13
CA LYS A 153 13.42 16.93 9.74
C LYS A 153 12.03 17.20 10.33
N LEU A 154 10.97 16.89 9.58
CA LEU A 154 9.59 17.06 10.03
C LEU A 154 9.27 16.18 11.24
N GLN A 155 9.66 14.91 11.21
CA GLN A 155 9.47 13.97 12.34
C GLN A 155 10.23 14.43 13.59
N LYS A 156 11.48 14.89 13.45
CA LYS A 156 12.26 15.44 14.58
C LYS A 156 11.59 16.66 15.17
N TRP A 157 11.11 17.57 14.32
CA TRP A 157 10.39 18.76 14.77
C TRP A 157 9.08 18.40 15.48
N TRP A 158 8.28 17.51 14.90
CA TRP A 158 7.00 17.07 15.46
C TRP A 158 7.15 16.37 16.81
N ARG A 159 8.12 15.46 16.94
CA ARG A 159 8.45 14.83 18.23
C ARG A 159 8.86 15.87 19.28
N GLY A 160 9.68 16.85 18.89
CA GLY A 160 10.06 17.96 19.77
C GLY A 160 8.90 18.89 20.15
N HIS A 161 7.92 19.08 19.26
CA HIS A 161 6.70 19.84 19.55
C HIS A 161 5.81 19.08 20.55
N LEU A 162 5.53 17.79 20.28
CA LEU A 162 4.73 16.94 21.16
C LEU A 162 5.35 16.82 22.56
N HIS A 163 6.67 16.66 22.66
CA HIS A 163 7.35 16.57 23.95
C HIS A 163 7.24 17.88 24.75
N ARG A 164 7.40 19.04 24.10
CA ARG A 164 7.19 20.35 24.74
C ARG A 164 5.74 20.57 25.16
N HIS A 165 4.78 20.14 24.34
CA HIS A 165 3.36 20.23 24.68
C HIS A 165 3.02 19.34 25.88
N PHE A 166 3.49 18.08 25.86
CA PHE A 166 3.34 17.13 26.96
C PHE A 166 3.90 17.70 28.27
N LEU A 167 5.14 18.21 28.26
CA LEU A 167 5.76 18.82 29.45
C LEU A 167 4.97 20.02 29.96
N ARG A 168 4.47 20.90 29.08
CA ARG A 168 3.61 22.03 29.51
C ARG A 168 2.34 21.58 30.20
N VAL A 169 1.66 20.55 29.67
CA VAL A 169 0.44 20.01 30.28
C VAL A 169 0.77 19.33 31.61
N TYR A 170 1.83 18.53 31.64
CA TYR A 170 2.31 17.84 32.83
C TYR A 170 2.65 18.84 33.96
N PHE A 171 3.43 19.89 33.68
CA PHE A 171 3.75 20.92 34.67
C PHE A 171 2.52 21.68 35.18
N LYS A 172 1.51 21.92 34.34
CA LYS A 172 0.23 22.49 34.79
C LYS A 172 -0.48 21.56 35.76
N GLN A 173 -0.53 20.26 35.47
CA GLN A 173 -1.13 19.26 36.35
C GLN A 173 -0.38 19.13 37.67
N VAL A 174 0.96 19.03 37.63
CA VAL A 174 1.80 18.98 38.84
C VAL A 174 1.62 20.24 39.68
N LYS A 175 1.56 21.43 39.07
CA LYS A 175 1.31 22.68 39.80
C LYS A 175 -0.06 22.69 40.48
N ALA A 176 -1.09 22.17 39.82
CA ALA A 176 -2.43 22.03 40.41
C ALA A 176 -2.42 21.04 41.59
N VAL A 177 -1.76 19.89 41.46
CA VAL A 177 -1.61 18.90 42.55
C VAL A 177 -0.87 19.52 43.73
N LEU A 178 0.22 20.24 43.50
CA LEU A 178 0.96 20.94 44.56
C LEU A 178 0.11 22.01 45.26
N GLN A 179 -0.75 22.72 44.54
CA GLN A 179 -1.70 23.66 45.14
C GLN A 179 -2.73 22.95 46.02
N ILE A 180 -3.29 21.83 45.54
CA ILE A 180 -4.23 21.02 46.33
C ILE A 180 -3.55 20.48 47.59
N GLN A 181 -2.32 19.98 47.47
CA GLN A 181 -1.55 19.49 48.62
C GLN A 181 -1.25 20.59 49.64
N ARG A 182 -0.94 21.81 49.20
CA ARG A 182 -0.75 22.96 50.10
C ARG A 182 -2.04 23.32 50.84
N LEU A 183 -3.17 23.35 50.14
CA LEU A 183 -4.48 23.60 50.75
C LEU A 183 -4.84 22.50 51.74
N ALA A 184 -4.63 21.23 51.39
CA ALA A 184 -4.90 20.08 52.26
C ALA A 184 -4.03 20.11 53.53
N ARG A 185 -2.73 20.42 53.42
CA ARG A 185 -1.86 20.58 54.59
C ARG A 185 -2.30 21.75 55.47
N GLY A 186 -2.70 22.88 54.87
CA GLY A 186 -3.24 24.02 55.61
C GLY A 186 -4.57 23.73 56.30
N PHE A 187 -5.41 22.90 55.68
CA PHE A 187 -6.68 22.47 56.27
C PHE A 187 -6.45 21.51 57.44
N LEU A 188 -5.61 20.48 57.25
CA LEU A 188 -5.31 19.50 58.29
C LEU A 188 -4.64 20.14 59.51
N THR A 189 -3.74 21.09 59.33
CA THR A 189 -3.10 21.82 60.44
C THR A 189 -4.08 22.66 61.25
N ARG A 190 -5.08 23.29 60.60
CA ARG A 190 -6.15 24.01 61.31
C ARG A 190 -7.07 23.05 62.05
N GLN A 191 -7.45 21.95 61.41
CA GLN A 191 -8.30 20.93 62.02
C GLN A 191 -7.64 20.31 63.27
N TRP A 192 -6.32 20.09 63.24
CA TRP A 192 -5.57 19.63 64.41
C TRP A 192 -5.52 20.69 65.52
N GLY A 193 -5.33 21.97 65.17
CA GLY A 193 -5.39 23.07 66.14
C GLY A 193 -6.76 23.23 66.79
N ASP A 194 -7.85 23.04 66.04
CA ASP A 194 -9.22 23.11 66.56
C ASP A 194 -9.51 21.94 67.52
N THR A 195 -9.01 20.73 67.23
CA THR A 195 -9.15 19.58 68.16
C THR A 195 -8.34 19.74 69.45
N ASP A 196 -7.18 20.40 69.38
CA ASP A 196 -6.36 20.70 70.56
C ASP A 196 -6.99 21.83 71.41
N LEU A 197 -7.64 22.82 70.78
CA LEU A 197 -8.39 23.87 71.46
C LEU A 197 -9.68 23.37 72.11
N GLU A 198 -10.39 22.42 71.50
CA GLU A 198 -11.56 21.78 72.12
C GLU A 198 -11.17 20.88 73.31
N THR A 199 -10.00 20.22 73.26
CA THR A 199 -9.50 19.42 74.39
C THR A 199 -8.92 20.28 75.53
N LEU A 200 -8.33 21.44 75.23
CA LEU A 200 -7.93 22.43 76.24
C LEU A 200 -9.12 23.22 76.81
N GLY A 201 -10.15 23.50 76.01
CA GLY A 201 -11.38 24.17 76.45
C GLY A 201 -12.25 23.34 77.40
N VAL A 202 -12.07 22.02 77.42
CA VAL A 202 -12.69 21.13 78.42
C VAL A 202 -11.88 21.07 79.73
N PHE A 203 -10.60 21.45 79.71
CA PHE A 203 -9.74 21.46 80.90
C PHE A 203 -9.78 22.78 81.69
N GLU A 204 -10.25 23.89 81.12
CA GLU A 204 -10.37 25.19 81.81
C GLU A 204 -11.76 25.47 82.42
N CYS A 205 -12.72 24.54 82.32
CA CYS A 205 -14.04 24.66 82.95
C CYS A 205 -14.24 23.58 84.02
N GLY A 206 -13.39 23.58 85.05
CA GLY A 206 -13.45 22.58 86.11
C GLY A 206 -12.32 22.65 87.12
N GLN A 207 -12.05 23.83 87.69
CA GLN A 207 -11.25 23.96 88.90
C GLN A 207 -12.07 24.71 89.96
N ASP A 208 -12.54 23.98 90.97
CA ASP A 208 -12.35 24.29 92.40
C ASP A 208 -13.01 23.22 93.31
N PRO A 209 -12.60 23.10 94.59
CA PRO A 209 -12.02 21.86 95.12
C PRO A 209 -12.88 21.16 96.18
N VAL A 210 -12.71 19.85 96.38
CA VAL A 210 -13.10 19.18 97.62
C VAL A 210 -12.09 18.07 97.97
N ASP A 211 -11.54 18.20 99.17
CA ASP A 211 -10.66 17.29 99.89
C ASP A 211 -11.35 15.99 100.36
N HIS A 212 -10.48 15.00 100.67
CA HIS A 212 -10.69 13.78 101.48
C HIS A 212 -11.44 12.62 100.78
N THR A 213 -10.97 11.37 100.71
CA THR A 213 -10.05 10.59 101.57
C THR A 213 -9.52 9.38 100.79
N ASN A 214 -8.32 8.95 101.16
CA ASN A 214 -7.64 7.71 100.76
C ASN A 214 -8.50 6.45 100.89
N VAL A 215 -8.25 5.45 100.01
CA VAL A 215 -7.76 4.10 100.37
C VAL A 215 -7.75 3.19 99.12
N PHE A 216 -6.53 2.76 98.73
CA PHE A 216 -6.16 1.49 98.09
C PHE A 216 -6.89 1.02 96.81
N CYS A 217 -6.21 1.15 95.67
CA CYS A 217 -5.81 0.07 94.75
C CYS A 217 -5.32 0.67 93.42
N GLU A 218 -4.20 1.39 93.48
CA GLU A 218 -3.45 1.81 92.30
C GLU A 218 -2.45 0.70 91.92
N GLU A 219 -2.46 0.35 90.62
CA GLU A 219 -1.27 0.18 89.75
C GLU A 219 -1.33 -0.97 88.72
N VAL A 220 -2.35 -1.85 88.68
CA VAL A 220 -2.32 -2.97 87.70
C VAL A 220 -3.53 -3.07 86.76
N LEU A 221 -4.64 -2.36 87.00
CA LEU A 221 -5.82 -2.42 86.12
C LEU A 221 -5.93 -1.35 84.99
N PRO A 222 -5.38 -0.13 85.09
CA PRO A 222 -5.54 0.87 84.02
C PRO A 222 -4.71 0.57 82.77
N ALA A 223 -3.59 -0.15 82.89
CA ALA A 223 -2.71 -0.49 81.77
C ALA A 223 -3.32 -1.53 80.81
N MET A 224 -4.17 -2.44 81.30
CA MET A 224 -4.86 -3.44 80.47
C MET A 224 -6.12 -2.89 79.79
N GLN A 225 -6.84 -1.94 80.38
CA GLN A 225 -7.97 -1.27 79.73
C GLN A 225 -7.54 -0.18 78.73
N ALA A 226 -6.45 0.55 79.01
CA ALA A 226 -5.85 1.47 78.03
C ALA A 226 -5.26 0.74 76.81
N GLY A 227 -4.69 -0.47 77.00
CA GLY A 227 -4.22 -1.33 75.91
C GLY A 227 -5.35 -1.89 75.03
N GLY A 228 -6.48 -2.31 75.63
CA GLY A 228 -7.65 -2.78 74.89
C GLY A 228 -8.38 -1.68 74.11
N CYS A 229 -8.52 -0.49 74.72
CA CYS A 229 -9.08 0.69 74.04
C CYS A 229 -8.14 1.20 72.94
N GLY A 230 -6.82 1.22 73.13
CA GLY A 230 -5.86 1.62 72.10
C GLY A 230 -5.89 0.72 70.86
N ILE A 231 -6.02 -0.60 71.04
CA ILE A 231 -6.14 -1.56 69.93
C ILE A 231 -7.50 -1.38 69.23
N ALA A 232 -8.61 -1.28 69.97
CA ALA A 232 -9.95 -1.07 69.39
C ALA A 232 -10.06 0.27 68.64
N TYR A 233 -9.42 1.32 69.15
CA TYR A 233 -9.37 2.64 68.51
C TYR A 233 -8.48 2.62 67.26
N SER A 234 -7.33 1.94 67.30
CA SER A 234 -6.46 1.76 66.12
C SER A 234 -7.13 0.94 65.02
N VAL A 235 -7.89 -0.09 65.38
CA VAL A 235 -8.65 -0.94 64.43
C VAL A 235 -9.85 -0.18 63.87
N CYS A 236 -10.54 0.63 64.66
CA CYS A 236 -11.61 1.51 64.17
C CYS A 236 -11.08 2.61 63.25
N LEU A 237 -9.97 3.27 63.60
CA LEU A 237 -9.31 4.26 62.73
C LEU A 237 -8.81 3.63 61.44
N ALA A 238 -8.17 2.45 61.50
CA ALA A 238 -7.75 1.71 60.32
C ALA A 238 -8.96 1.33 59.44
N ARG A 239 -10.08 0.92 60.03
CA ARG A 239 -11.31 0.60 59.30
C ARG A 239 -11.96 1.83 58.66
N ILE A 240 -12.02 2.96 59.36
CA ILE A 240 -12.56 4.23 58.81
C ILE A 240 -11.67 4.76 57.68
N LEU A 241 -10.34 4.68 57.84
CA LEU A 241 -9.39 5.06 56.78
C LEU A 241 -9.51 4.13 55.57
N PHE A 242 -9.62 2.82 55.80
CA PHE A 242 -9.80 1.83 54.73
C PHE A 242 -11.17 1.98 54.02
N GLU A 243 -12.25 2.25 54.73
CA GLU A 243 -13.57 2.52 54.14
C GLU A 243 -13.59 3.85 53.36
N LYS A 244 -12.89 4.89 53.82
CA LYS A 244 -12.67 6.11 53.03
C LYS A 244 -11.85 5.84 51.78
N GLU A 245 -10.80 5.02 51.86
CA GLU A 245 -9.94 4.67 50.73
C GLU A 245 -10.70 3.80 49.69
N ILE A 246 -11.56 2.89 50.15
CA ILE A 246 -12.51 2.15 49.30
C ILE A 246 -13.54 3.10 48.67
N GLY A 247 -14.06 4.07 49.43
CA GLY A 247 -14.99 5.09 48.93
C GLY A 247 -14.36 5.95 47.82
N HIS A 248 -13.13 6.41 48.01
CA HIS A 248 -12.39 7.18 47.02
C HIS A 248 -12.03 6.36 45.77
N THR A 249 -11.67 5.08 45.92
CA THR A 249 -11.38 4.18 44.78
C THR A 249 -12.65 3.81 44.00
N LEU A 250 -13.79 3.59 44.66
CA LEU A 250 -15.08 3.35 44.01
C LEU A 250 -15.63 4.59 43.30
N ALA A 251 -15.51 5.77 43.92
CA ALA A 251 -15.88 7.04 43.29
C ALA A 251 -14.97 7.35 42.09
N GLY A 252 -13.66 7.09 42.22
CA GLY A 252 -12.70 7.15 41.12
C GLY A 252 -13.09 6.22 39.97
N ASN A 253 -13.40 4.95 40.25
CA ASN A 253 -13.80 3.98 39.24
C ASN A 253 -15.10 4.36 38.51
N LYS A 254 -16.11 4.89 39.23
CA LYS A 254 -17.34 5.41 38.60
C LYS A 254 -17.06 6.63 37.71
N SER A 255 -16.20 7.54 38.16
CA SER A 255 -15.78 8.70 37.36
C SER A 255 -14.99 8.30 36.10
N TYR A 256 -14.10 7.31 36.20
CA TYR A 256 -13.37 6.75 35.06
C TYR A 256 -14.29 6.07 34.03
N GLN A 257 -15.31 5.35 34.48
CA GLN A 257 -16.30 4.76 33.57
C GLN A 257 -17.10 5.84 32.82
N PHE A 258 -17.57 6.87 33.53
CA PHE A 258 -18.35 7.95 32.93
C PHE A 258 -17.54 8.79 31.93
N THR A 259 -16.27 9.04 32.25
CA THR A 259 -15.36 9.74 31.32
C THR A 259 -14.98 8.86 30.12
N ALA A 260 -14.90 7.54 30.28
CA ALA A 260 -14.66 6.61 29.18
C ALA A 260 -15.86 6.54 28.23
N THR A 261 -17.09 6.46 28.73
CA THR A 261 -18.30 6.46 27.90
C THR A 261 -18.48 7.78 27.16
N ALA A 262 -18.32 8.91 27.86
CA ALA A 262 -18.39 10.24 27.23
C ALA A 262 -17.33 10.43 26.13
N ARG A 263 -16.11 9.89 26.30
CA ARG A 263 -15.08 9.93 25.25
C ARG A 263 -15.49 9.13 24.01
N VAL A 264 -16.14 7.98 24.18
CA VAL A 264 -16.64 7.19 23.06
C VAL A 264 -17.70 7.98 22.29
N GLU A 265 -18.67 8.59 22.99
CA GLU A 265 -19.72 9.41 22.39
C GLU A 265 -19.18 10.65 21.66
N ILE A 266 -18.22 11.35 22.27
CA ILE A 266 -17.56 12.50 21.63
C ILE A 266 -16.83 12.04 20.36
N ASN A 267 -16.10 10.93 20.42
CA ASN A 267 -15.39 10.40 19.26
C ASN A 267 -16.35 9.96 18.14
N THR A 268 -17.52 9.40 18.47
CA THR A 268 -18.53 9.07 17.46
C THR A 268 -19.10 10.31 16.79
N LEU A 269 -19.43 11.37 17.57
CA LEU A 269 -19.95 12.62 17.01
C LEU A 269 -18.91 13.36 16.16
N LEU A 270 -17.66 13.41 16.61
CA LEU A 270 -16.56 13.99 15.83
C LEU A 270 -16.38 13.26 14.50
N ARG A 271 -16.43 11.92 14.53
CA ARG A 271 -16.36 11.11 13.31
C ARG A 271 -17.53 11.40 12.38
N GLU A 272 -18.77 11.42 12.89
CA GLU A 272 -19.95 11.69 12.08
C GLU A 272 -19.85 13.05 11.38
N ARG A 273 -19.41 14.08 12.11
CA ARG A 273 -19.14 15.40 11.55
C ARG A 273 -18.07 15.35 10.46
N GLU A 274 -16.95 14.69 10.71
CA GLU A 274 -15.90 14.52 9.69
C GLU A 274 -16.38 13.77 8.45
N THR A 275 -17.18 12.71 8.62
CA THR A 275 -17.74 11.94 7.49
C THR A 275 -18.70 12.79 6.68
N ARG A 276 -19.53 13.61 7.32
CA ARG A 276 -20.43 14.56 6.62
C ARG A 276 -19.62 15.60 5.86
N ASN A 277 -18.63 16.23 6.49
CA ASN A 277 -17.76 17.21 5.82
C ASN A 277 -17.05 16.60 4.59
N ARG A 278 -16.60 15.34 4.67
CA ARG A 278 -15.97 14.65 3.53
C ARG A 278 -16.98 14.32 2.43
N GLN A 279 -18.19 13.91 2.79
CA GLN A 279 -19.28 13.69 1.82
C GLN A 279 -19.66 14.99 1.11
N GLU A 280 -19.71 16.12 1.84
CA GLU A 280 -19.92 17.45 1.26
C GLU A 280 -18.79 17.82 0.31
N LEU A 281 -17.53 17.57 0.69
CA LEU A 281 -16.38 17.80 -0.19
C LEU A 281 -16.48 16.97 -1.49
N ILE A 282 -16.83 15.69 -1.39
CA ILE A 282 -17.04 14.82 -2.55
C ILE A 282 -18.16 15.40 -3.45
N ALA A 283 -19.28 15.84 -2.86
CA ALA A 283 -20.38 16.45 -3.61
C ALA A 283 -19.96 17.75 -4.31
N VAL A 284 -19.13 18.58 -3.67
CA VAL A 284 -18.55 19.78 -4.31
C VAL A 284 -17.66 19.40 -5.48
N LEU A 285 -16.79 18.40 -5.33
CA LEU A 285 -15.92 17.93 -6.40
C LEU A 285 -16.72 17.34 -7.58
N GLU A 286 -17.83 16.65 -7.30
CA GLU A 286 -18.78 16.18 -8.32
C GLU A 286 -19.40 17.34 -9.10
N ALA A 287 -19.91 18.36 -8.39
CA ALA A 287 -20.50 19.54 -9.01
C ALA A 287 -19.48 20.31 -9.88
N GLU A 288 -18.24 20.45 -9.42
CA GLU A 288 -17.16 21.07 -10.19
C GLU A 288 -16.80 20.25 -11.44
N GLU A 289 -16.74 18.91 -11.32
CA GLU A 289 -16.51 18.04 -12.47
C GLU A 289 -17.63 18.19 -13.51
N GLU A 290 -18.88 18.19 -13.08
CA GLU A 290 -20.05 18.39 -13.95
C GLU A 290 -20.05 19.76 -14.61
N TRP A 291 -19.70 20.81 -13.88
CA TRP A 291 -19.56 22.15 -14.44
C TRP A 291 -18.51 22.16 -15.55
N HIS A 292 -17.33 21.57 -15.33
CA HIS A 292 -16.29 21.47 -16.35
C HIS A 292 -16.71 20.63 -17.55
N ARG A 293 -17.44 19.53 -17.35
CA ARG A 293 -18.05 18.75 -18.46
C ARG A 293 -18.98 19.62 -19.28
N ALA A 294 -19.91 20.34 -18.64
CA ALA A 294 -20.85 21.21 -19.32
C ALA A 294 -20.16 22.35 -20.08
N GLN A 295 -19.10 22.95 -19.53
CA GLN A 295 -18.31 23.98 -20.23
C GLN A 295 -17.58 23.41 -21.45
N ARG A 296 -16.99 22.23 -21.31
CA ARG A 296 -16.35 21.52 -22.42
C ARG A 296 -17.34 21.24 -23.53
N ASP A 297 -18.53 20.73 -23.21
CA ASP A 297 -19.56 20.43 -24.20
C ASP A 297 -20.12 21.71 -24.85
N LYS A 298 -20.26 22.81 -24.11
CA LYS A 298 -20.59 24.13 -24.68
C LYS A 298 -19.54 24.60 -25.68
N LEU A 299 -18.24 24.46 -25.37
CA LEU A 299 -17.16 24.80 -26.30
C LEU A 299 -17.14 23.88 -27.52
N GLN A 300 -17.32 22.58 -27.32
CA GLN A 300 -17.40 21.61 -28.42
C GLN A 300 -18.59 21.91 -29.34
N THR A 301 -19.73 22.27 -28.77
CA THR A 301 -20.91 22.68 -29.54
C THR A 301 -20.65 23.97 -30.33
N ARG A 302 -19.95 24.95 -29.75
CA ARG A 302 -19.53 26.16 -30.47
C ARG A 302 -18.56 25.85 -31.61
N LEU A 303 -17.60 24.95 -31.39
CA LEU A 303 -16.66 24.50 -32.41
C LEU A 303 -17.39 23.83 -33.58
N ASN A 304 -18.35 22.96 -33.27
CA ASN A 304 -19.17 22.26 -34.25
C ASN A 304 -20.07 23.23 -35.03
N ARG A 305 -20.72 24.20 -34.35
CA ARG A 305 -21.55 25.24 -34.99
C ARG A 305 -20.76 26.10 -35.96
N LYS A 306 -19.52 26.44 -35.62
CA LYS A 306 -18.63 27.19 -36.52
C LYS A 306 -18.11 26.36 -37.70
N GLN A 307 -18.29 25.04 -37.67
CA GLN A 307 -17.81 24.11 -38.69
C GLN A 307 -16.32 24.29 -39.06
N LEU A 308 -15.50 24.74 -38.10
CA LEU A 308 -14.11 25.12 -38.36
C LEU A 308 -13.29 23.97 -38.95
N LYS A 309 -13.53 22.74 -38.51
CA LYS A 309 -12.87 21.54 -39.05
C LYS A 309 -13.15 21.36 -40.54
N GLN A 310 -14.41 21.48 -40.94
CA GLN A 310 -14.82 21.36 -42.34
C GLN A 310 -14.25 22.50 -43.18
N ARG A 311 -14.31 23.73 -42.65
CA ARG A 311 -13.79 24.91 -43.36
C ARG A 311 -12.27 24.84 -43.56
N VAL A 312 -11.52 24.41 -42.54
CA VAL A 312 -10.06 24.23 -42.65
C VAL A 312 -9.73 23.16 -43.69
N ALA A 313 -10.44 22.02 -43.70
CA ALA A 313 -10.24 20.98 -44.71
C ALA A 313 -10.58 21.44 -46.14
N GLN A 314 -11.65 22.22 -46.31
CA GLN A 314 -11.99 22.82 -47.61
C GLN A 314 -10.92 23.80 -48.10
N LEU A 315 -10.40 24.64 -47.20
CA LEU A 315 -9.34 25.60 -47.53
C LEU A 315 -8.02 24.89 -47.81
N GLU A 316 -7.69 23.83 -47.08
CA GLU A 316 -6.52 22.99 -47.32
C GLU A 316 -6.58 22.34 -48.71
N TYR A 317 -7.73 21.75 -49.05
CA TYR A 317 -7.96 21.17 -50.37
C TYR A 317 -7.86 22.23 -51.47
N GLY A 318 -8.53 23.37 -51.31
CA GLY A 318 -8.47 24.46 -52.28
C GLY A 318 -7.06 25.03 -52.46
N TYR A 319 -6.31 25.15 -51.36
CA TYR A 319 -4.91 25.57 -51.38
C TYR A 319 -4.03 24.56 -52.14
N TYR A 320 -4.23 23.27 -51.91
CA TYR A 320 -3.53 22.20 -52.62
C TYR A 320 -3.84 22.19 -54.13
N THR A 321 -5.12 22.21 -54.52
CA THR A 321 -5.52 22.26 -55.94
C THR A 321 -4.94 23.47 -56.67
N LYS A 322 -4.84 24.61 -55.98
CA LYS A 322 -4.25 25.80 -56.58
C LYS A 322 -2.73 25.72 -56.73
N HIS A 323 -2.03 25.01 -55.83
CA HIS A 323 -0.62 24.69 -56.02
C HIS A 323 -0.39 23.77 -57.22
N GLU A 324 -1.26 22.79 -57.44
CA GLU A 324 -1.22 21.95 -58.65
C GLU A 324 -1.42 22.80 -59.92
N GLN A 325 -2.41 23.70 -59.93
CA GLN A 325 -2.61 24.62 -61.07
C GLN A 325 -1.38 25.50 -61.34
N ILE A 326 -0.70 25.98 -60.30
CA ILE A 326 0.55 26.73 -60.45
C ILE A 326 1.63 25.85 -61.06
N HIS A 327 1.75 24.60 -60.59
CA HIS A 327 2.72 23.65 -61.09
C HIS A 327 2.52 23.32 -62.58
N ASP A 328 1.28 23.10 -63.00
CA ASP A 328 0.94 22.88 -64.42
C ASP A 328 1.34 24.08 -65.28
N MET A 329 1.04 25.30 -64.82
CA MET A 329 1.39 26.53 -65.52
C MET A 329 2.91 26.75 -65.60
N GLU A 330 3.65 26.36 -64.56
CA GLU A 330 5.11 26.36 -64.53
C GLU A 330 5.70 25.33 -65.50
N SER A 331 5.12 24.14 -65.58
CA SER A 331 5.53 23.11 -66.56
C SER A 331 5.40 23.64 -67.98
N ILE A 332 4.27 24.27 -68.32
CA ILE A 332 4.05 24.91 -69.63
C ILE A 332 5.11 26.00 -69.89
N TYR A 333 5.45 26.80 -68.88
CA TYR A 333 6.49 27.83 -69.02
C TYR A 333 7.87 27.22 -69.30
N LEU A 334 8.23 26.13 -68.62
CA LEU A 334 9.48 25.40 -68.85
C LEU A 334 9.54 24.75 -70.24
N ASP A 335 8.41 24.23 -70.72
CA ASP A 335 8.29 23.71 -72.09
C ASP A 335 8.51 24.82 -73.12
N MET A 336 7.89 25.99 -72.94
CA MET A 336 8.14 27.16 -73.80
C MET A 336 9.61 27.60 -73.78
N GLN A 337 10.25 27.58 -72.61
CA GLN A 337 11.67 27.88 -72.49
C GLN A 337 12.54 26.86 -73.25
N THR A 338 12.18 25.58 -73.17
CA THR A 338 12.86 24.50 -73.90
C THR A 338 12.66 24.64 -75.42
N GLN A 339 11.47 25.01 -75.87
CA GLN A 339 11.18 25.29 -77.27
C GLN A 339 12.00 26.47 -77.79
N ARG A 340 12.08 27.58 -77.03
CA ARG A 340 12.93 28.74 -77.36
C ARG A 340 14.39 28.35 -77.61
N MET A 341 14.93 27.42 -76.82
CA MET A 341 16.31 26.93 -76.99
C MET A 341 16.51 26.04 -78.23
N ARG A 342 15.42 25.51 -78.80
CA ARG A 342 15.44 24.58 -79.96
C ARG A 342 15.01 25.24 -81.28
N VAL A 343 14.78 26.56 -81.29
CA VAL A 343 14.33 27.28 -82.48
C VAL A 343 15.41 27.27 -83.56
N SER A 344 15.02 26.99 -84.81
CA SER A 344 15.90 27.00 -85.98
C SER A 344 16.27 28.45 -86.40
N PRO A 345 17.48 28.71 -86.95
CA PRO A 345 17.91 30.04 -87.38
C PRO A 345 16.91 30.78 -88.28
N ARG A 346 16.23 30.06 -89.20
CA ARG A 346 15.22 30.65 -90.09
C ARG A 346 13.98 31.15 -89.33
N ALA A 347 13.60 30.48 -88.24
CA ALA A 347 12.50 30.94 -87.40
C ALA A 347 12.89 32.17 -86.55
N ILE A 348 14.18 32.32 -86.22
CA ILE A 348 14.72 33.52 -85.58
C ILE A 348 14.57 34.73 -86.53
N GLU A 349 14.91 34.58 -87.80
CA GLU A 349 14.73 35.64 -88.83
C GLU A 349 13.26 36.05 -89.02
N HIS A 350 12.32 35.12 -88.80
CA HIS A 350 10.88 35.37 -88.87
C HIS A 350 10.28 35.94 -87.58
N GLY A 351 11.08 36.29 -86.56
CA GLY A 351 10.60 36.94 -85.33
C GLY A 351 9.95 36.00 -84.30
N TRP A 352 10.01 34.67 -84.48
CA TRP A 352 9.39 33.71 -83.54
C TRP A 352 9.91 33.82 -82.11
N VAL A 353 11.18 34.19 -81.95
CA VAL A 353 11.81 34.33 -80.63
C VAL A 353 11.16 35.49 -79.86
N GLU A 354 10.88 36.61 -80.52
CA GLU A 354 10.27 37.78 -79.91
C GLU A 354 8.82 37.48 -79.48
N GLU A 355 8.06 36.77 -80.31
CA GLU A 355 6.71 36.32 -79.96
C GLU A 355 6.72 35.32 -78.80
N MET A 356 7.66 34.37 -78.79
CA MET A 356 7.84 33.43 -77.66
C MET A 356 8.19 34.16 -76.38
N GLU A 357 9.10 35.13 -76.42
CA GLU A 357 9.47 35.93 -75.26
C GLU A 357 8.30 36.75 -74.71
N ALA A 358 7.48 37.33 -75.59
CA ALA A 358 6.26 38.02 -75.21
C ALA A 358 5.26 37.06 -74.51
N LYS A 359 5.05 35.86 -75.07
CA LYS A 359 4.18 34.82 -74.48
C LYS A 359 4.73 34.32 -73.13
N MET A 360 6.05 34.09 -73.03
CA MET A 360 6.71 33.70 -71.78
C MET A 360 6.55 34.79 -70.71
N LYS A 361 6.68 36.07 -71.07
CA LYS A 361 6.49 37.19 -70.14
C LYS A 361 5.05 37.25 -69.64
N GLN A 362 4.06 37.06 -70.51
CA GLN A 362 2.64 36.97 -70.14
C GLN A 362 2.39 35.78 -69.21
N GLN A 363 2.89 34.60 -69.55
CA GLN A 363 2.76 33.39 -68.72
C GLN A 363 3.40 33.58 -67.34
N ARG A 364 4.59 34.18 -67.27
CA ARG A 364 5.25 34.49 -65.99
C ARG A 364 4.44 35.47 -65.15
N ALA A 365 3.82 36.47 -65.77
CA ALA A 365 2.93 37.40 -65.06
C ALA A 365 1.69 36.67 -64.51
N LEU A 366 1.09 35.76 -65.28
CA LEU A 366 -0.04 34.93 -64.83
C LEU A 366 0.35 34.00 -63.67
N ILE A 367 1.49 33.29 -63.77
CA ILE A 367 2.01 32.44 -62.68
C ILE A 367 2.25 33.27 -61.43
N THR A 368 2.85 34.46 -61.57
CA THR A 368 3.12 35.34 -60.43
C THR A 368 1.83 35.79 -59.77
N LYS A 369 0.83 36.21 -60.57
CA LYS A 369 -0.48 36.60 -60.08
C LYS A 369 -1.16 35.44 -59.32
N LEU A 370 -1.19 34.24 -59.90
CA LEU A 370 -1.75 33.06 -59.24
C LEU A 370 -1.01 32.69 -57.95
N LYS A 371 0.33 32.79 -57.92
CA LYS A 371 1.11 32.57 -56.69
C LYS A 371 0.76 33.59 -55.60
N LEU A 372 0.59 34.85 -55.97
CA LEU A 372 0.24 35.89 -55.00
C LEU A 372 -1.18 35.65 -54.45
N GLU A 373 -2.16 35.38 -55.31
CA GLU A 373 -3.54 35.07 -54.90
C GLU A 373 -3.57 33.84 -53.98
N THR A 374 -2.85 32.78 -54.31
CA THR A 374 -2.85 31.55 -53.51
C THR A 374 -2.20 31.72 -52.14
N VAL A 375 -1.11 32.46 -52.04
CA VAL A 375 -0.42 32.71 -50.77
C VAL A 375 -1.21 33.69 -49.91
N PHE A 376 -1.61 34.83 -50.46
CA PHE A 376 -2.17 35.94 -49.68
C PHE A 376 -3.67 35.86 -49.43
N GLU A 377 -4.44 35.22 -50.32
CA GLU A 377 -5.89 35.08 -50.11
C GLU A 377 -6.15 33.73 -49.44
N LEU A 378 -5.97 32.63 -50.18
CA LEU A 378 -6.30 31.29 -49.70
C LEU A 378 -5.40 30.84 -48.54
N GLY A 379 -4.07 31.00 -48.69
CA GLY A 379 -3.10 30.59 -47.69
C GLY A 379 -3.24 31.36 -46.37
N LEU A 380 -3.48 32.67 -46.45
CA LEU A 380 -3.70 33.50 -45.27
C LEU A 380 -4.99 33.11 -44.54
N GLU A 381 -6.09 32.94 -45.26
CA GLU A 381 -7.36 32.49 -44.68
C GLU A 381 -7.25 31.11 -44.04
N PHE A 382 -6.61 30.17 -44.74
CA PHE A 382 -6.32 28.83 -44.24
C PHE A 382 -5.56 28.91 -42.91
N LYS A 383 -4.45 29.66 -42.86
CA LYS A 383 -3.65 29.80 -41.63
C LYS A 383 -4.39 30.52 -40.50
N ARG A 384 -5.26 31.48 -40.79
CA ARG A 384 -6.11 32.12 -39.77
C ARG A 384 -7.10 31.12 -39.18
N LYS A 385 -7.78 30.34 -40.01
CA LYS A 385 -8.77 29.34 -39.55
C LYS A 385 -8.14 28.14 -38.87
N GLU A 386 -6.97 27.71 -39.32
CA GLU A 386 -6.16 26.69 -38.66
C GLU A 386 -5.79 27.13 -37.23
N LYS A 387 -5.29 28.37 -37.07
CA LYS A 387 -5.00 28.94 -35.74
C LYS A 387 -6.23 28.99 -34.84
N GLU A 388 -7.36 29.50 -35.35
CA GLU A 388 -8.62 29.51 -34.60
C GLU A 388 -9.00 28.10 -34.12
N LEU A 389 -8.91 27.09 -35.00
CA LEU A 389 -9.21 25.71 -34.66
C LEU A 389 -8.29 25.16 -33.56
N VAL A 390 -6.99 25.41 -33.68
CA VAL A 390 -5.99 24.98 -32.69
C VAL A 390 -6.25 25.65 -31.33
N GLU A 391 -6.55 26.95 -31.30
CA GLU A 391 -6.90 27.66 -30.07
C GLU A 391 -8.16 27.09 -29.39
N PHE A 392 -9.20 26.77 -30.17
CA PHE A 392 -10.39 26.10 -29.63
C PHE A 392 -10.05 24.73 -29.04
N GLN A 393 -9.23 23.94 -29.74
CA GLN A 393 -8.82 22.62 -29.26
C GLN A 393 -7.99 22.71 -27.97
N GLN A 394 -7.06 23.67 -27.90
CA GLN A 394 -6.27 23.92 -26.69
C GLN A 394 -7.16 24.30 -25.50
N ARG A 395 -8.15 25.16 -25.70
CA ARG A 395 -9.11 25.55 -24.64
C ARG A 395 -9.94 24.36 -24.17
N ILE A 396 -10.41 23.52 -25.10
CA ILE A 396 -11.14 22.29 -24.77
C ILE A 396 -10.27 21.36 -23.95
N ASN A 397 -9.03 21.11 -24.39
CA ASN A 397 -8.09 20.24 -23.69
C ASN A 397 -7.76 20.78 -22.28
N ALA A 398 -7.56 22.10 -22.12
CA ALA A 398 -7.30 22.70 -20.81
C ALA A 398 -8.46 22.52 -19.82
N ILE A 399 -9.72 22.58 -20.30
CA ILE A 399 -10.90 22.30 -19.47
C ILE A 399 -10.98 20.81 -19.15
N GLU A 400 -10.70 19.93 -20.11
CA GLU A 400 -10.67 18.48 -19.87
C GLU A 400 -9.59 18.08 -18.86
N GLU A 401 -8.41 18.71 -18.91
CA GLU A 401 -7.35 18.48 -17.93
C GLU A 401 -7.78 18.89 -16.52
N LYS A 402 -8.43 20.07 -16.38
CA LYS A 402 -9.00 20.49 -15.09
C LYS A 402 -10.05 19.49 -14.59
N ARG A 403 -10.97 19.07 -15.45
CA ARG A 403 -11.96 18.03 -15.13
C ARG A 403 -11.29 16.75 -14.62
N ARG A 404 -10.27 16.25 -15.32
CA ARG A 404 -9.54 15.03 -14.92
C ARG A 404 -8.87 15.17 -13.56
N ARG A 405 -8.35 16.36 -13.22
CA ARG A 405 -7.79 16.62 -11.88
C ARG A 405 -8.85 16.51 -10.79
N PHE A 406 -10.03 17.10 -11.01
CA PHE A 406 -11.15 16.95 -10.07
C PHE A 406 -11.65 15.52 -9.96
N GLU A 407 -11.69 14.78 -11.06
CA GLU A 407 -12.05 13.35 -11.06
C GLU A 407 -11.06 12.50 -10.26
N ILE A 408 -9.76 12.72 -10.44
CA ILE A 408 -8.71 12.04 -9.66
C ILE A 408 -8.87 12.39 -8.17
N TRP A 409 -8.99 13.67 -7.84
CA TRP A 409 -9.14 14.11 -6.45
C TRP A 409 -10.40 13.53 -5.80
N ARG A 410 -11.54 13.54 -6.51
CA ARG A 410 -12.77 12.91 -6.01
C ARG A 410 -12.55 11.42 -5.71
N ASN A 411 -11.88 10.71 -6.61
CA ASN A 411 -11.63 9.27 -6.43
C ASN A 411 -10.71 9.02 -5.24
N GLU A 412 -9.69 9.86 -5.04
CA GLU A 412 -8.82 9.81 -3.86
C GLU A 412 -9.61 10.04 -2.56
N GLU A 413 -10.45 11.08 -2.49
CA GLU A 413 -11.31 11.34 -1.33
C GLU A 413 -12.30 10.21 -1.06
N TYR A 414 -12.86 9.61 -2.12
CA TYR A 414 -13.74 8.47 -2.02
C TYR A 414 -13.02 7.24 -1.43
N LEU A 415 -11.83 6.92 -1.95
CA LEU A 415 -11.01 5.83 -1.45
C LEU A 415 -10.61 6.04 0.01
N ASP A 416 -10.17 7.25 0.36
CA ASP A 416 -9.81 7.62 1.72
C ASP A 416 -10.99 7.48 2.69
N ASN A 417 -12.18 7.93 2.27
CA ASN A 417 -13.39 7.80 3.06
C ASN A 417 -13.80 6.32 3.23
N TRP A 418 -13.69 5.53 2.16
CA TRP A 418 -13.98 4.11 2.18
C TRP A 418 -13.02 3.34 3.08
N GLU A 419 -11.71 3.57 2.97
CA GLU A 419 -10.71 2.94 3.83
C GLU A 419 -10.96 3.23 5.30
N ARG A 420 -11.27 4.50 5.62
CA ARG A 420 -11.61 4.92 6.97
C ARG A 420 -12.84 4.17 7.50
N GLU A 421 -13.88 4.05 6.69
CA GLU A 421 -15.10 3.32 7.04
C GLU A 421 -14.81 1.83 7.29
N CYS A 422 -13.99 1.21 6.42
CA CYS A 422 -13.55 -0.17 6.58
C CYS A 422 -12.75 -0.38 7.89
N ARG A 423 -11.80 0.51 8.18
CA ARG A 423 -11.01 0.46 9.43
C ARG A 423 -11.91 0.59 10.65
N PHE A 424 -12.87 1.51 10.63
CA PHE A 424 -13.82 1.66 11.73
C PHE A 424 -14.67 0.41 11.94
N ARG A 425 -15.28 -0.13 10.87
CA ARG A 425 -16.08 -1.36 10.96
C ARG A 425 -15.27 -2.54 11.47
N TYR A 426 -14.01 -2.64 11.06
CA TYR A 426 -13.10 -3.68 11.56
C TYR A 426 -12.79 -3.51 13.05
N GLN A 427 -12.47 -2.30 13.51
CA GLN A 427 -12.23 -2.01 14.92
C GLN A 427 -13.49 -2.26 15.78
N ALA A 428 -14.67 -1.84 15.31
CA ALA A 428 -15.94 -2.09 15.97
C ALA A 428 -16.19 -3.60 16.14
N LYS A 429 -15.93 -4.41 15.10
CA LYS A 429 -16.01 -5.87 15.19
C LYS A 429 -15.03 -6.45 16.20
N ILE A 430 -13.80 -5.95 16.29
CA ILE A 430 -12.83 -6.40 17.31
C ILE A 430 -13.34 -6.07 18.72
N ILE A 431 -13.84 -4.86 18.94
CA ILE A 431 -14.36 -4.43 20.24
C ILE A 431 -15.57 -5.29 20.62
N GLN A 432 -16.52 -5.51 19.70
CA GLN A 432 -17.67 -6.39 19.91
C GLN A 432 -17.24 -7.81 20.25
N LYS A 433 -16.27 -8.39 19.54
CA LYS A 433 -15.73 -9.72 19.87
C LYS A 433 -15.11 -9.75 21.27
N ARG A 434 -14.35 -8.71 21.65
CA ARG A 434 -13.77 -8.61 23.01
C ARG A 434 -14.86 -8.50 24.08
N GLN A 435 -15.92 -7.73 23.82
CA GLN A 435 -17.07 -7.61 24.71
C GLN A 435 -17.80 -8.95 24.84
N GLN A 436 -18.07 -9.64 23.73
CA GLN A 436 -18.67 -10.97 23.73
C GLN A 436 -17.81 -11.97 24.52
N VAL A 437 -16.48 -11.97 24.34
CA VAL A 437 -15.57 -12.82 25.12
C VAL A 437 -15.56 -12.44 26.60
N ALA A 438 -15.64 -11.15 26.93
CA ALA A 438 -15.74 -10.70 28.32
C ALA A 438 -17.08 -11.08 28.96
N GLU A 439 -18.19 -10.96 28.23
CA GLU A 439 -19.51 -11.39 28.65
C GLU A 439 -19.60 -12.89 28.81
N THR A 440 -19.06 -13.67 27.86
CA THR A 440 -18.95 -15.12 28.05
C THR A 440 -18.09 -15.42 29.25
N ARG A 441 -16.91 -14.81 29.44
CA ARG A 441 -16.12 -15.01 30.67
C ARG A 441 -16.87 -14.65 31.96
N ARG A 442 -17.72 -13.61 31.95
CA ARG A 442 -18.57 -13.25 33.10
C ARG A 442 -19.72 -14.24 33.31
N ARG A 443 -20.33 -14.75 32.24
CA ARG A 443 -21.35 -15.81 32.30
C ARG A 443 -20.74 -17.15 32.75
N TRP A 444 -19.53 -17.43 32.29
CA TRP A 444 -18.67 -18.55 32.65
C TRP A 444 -17.78 -18.21 33.84
N GLN A 445 -18.21 -17.30 34.72
CA GLN A 445 -17.59 -17.23 36.03
C GLN A 445 -18.00 -18.52 36.74
N ILE A 446 -17.23 -19.59 36.46
CA ILE A 446 -17.50 -20.96 36.87
C ILE A 446 -17.54 -20.96 38.39
N GLN A 447 -18.74 -21.04 38.96
CA GLN A 447 -18.89 -21.46 40.35
C GLN A 447 -18.52 -22.95 40.33
N LEU A 448 -17.26 -23.26 40.66
CA LEU A 448 -16.83 -24.65 40.78
C LEU A 448 -17.57 -25.24 41.97
N TYR A 449 -18.53 -26.12 41.71
CA TYR A 449 -19.15 -26.92 42.74
C TYR A 449 -18.34 -28.21 42.88
N ARG A 450 -18.08 -28.64 44.11
CA ARG A 450 -17.57 -30.00 44.36
C ARG A 450 -18.62 -31.03 43.94
N THR A 451 -18.24 -32.30 43.82
CA THR A 451 -19.16 -33.43 43.60
C THR A 451 -20.28 -33.55 44.64
N ASN A 452 -20.16 -32.82 45.76
CA ASN A 452 -21.16 -32.70 46.83
C ASN A 452 -22.06 -31.44 46.73
N GLY A 453 -21.98 -30.67 45.63
CA GLY A 453 -22.84 -29.52 45.34
C GLY A 453 -22.50 -28.22 46.08
N LYS A 454 -21.49 -28.18 46.95
CA LYS A 454 -21.04 -26.96 47.64
C LYS A 454 -20.01 -26.18 46.81
N SER A 455 -20.04 -24.85 46.87
CA SER A 455 -19.09 -23.97 46.18
C SER A 455 -17.66 -24.21 46.69
N ASP A 456 -16.72 -24.45 45.78
CA ASP A 456 -15.34 -24.76 46.09
C ASP A 456 -14.51 -23.47 46.25
N HIS A 457 -14.17 -23.13 47.50
CA HIS A 457 -13.43 -21.91 47.85
C HIS A 457 -11.90 -22.03 47.68
N ARG A 458 -11.41 -23.11 47.04
CA ARG A 458 -9.97 -23.33 46.82
C ARG A 458 -9.39 -22.38 45.77
N TRP A 459 -10.22 -21.83 44.89
CA TRP A 459 -9.84 -20.76 43.98
C TRP A 459 -10.12 -19.40 44.62
N ARG A 460 -9.07 -18.67 45.03
CA ARG A 460 -9.20 -17.31 45.59
C ARG A 460 -8.79 -16.25 44.57
N GLY A 461 -9.45 -16.23 43.42
CA GLY A 461 -9.40 -15.12 42.44
C GLY A 461 -8.04 -14.78 41.80
N SER A 462 -6.92 -15.33 42.28
CA SER A 462 -5.57 -15.00 41.82
C SER A 462 -4.62 -16.21 41.74
N HIS A 463 -4.83 -17.26 42.51
CA HIS A 463 -3.94 -18.43 42.55
C HIS A 463 -4.73 -19.70 42.87
N TRP A 464 -4.32 -20.81 42.24
CA TRP A 464 -4.79 -22.15 42.55
C TRP A 464 -4.00 -22.69 43.75
N SER A 465 -4.61 -23.59 44.54
CA SER A 465 -3.86 -24.34 45.54
C SER A 465 -2.76 -25.19 44.87
N PRO A 466 -1.56 -25.32 45.47
CA PRO A 466 -0.40 -25.98 44.86
C PRO A 466 -0.71 -27.35 44.27
N ASP A 467 -1.51 -28.16 44.96
CA ASP A 467 -1.91 -29.51 44.57
C ASP A 467 -2.66 -29.56 43.21
N VAL A 468 -3.36 -28.48 42.83
CA VAL A 468 -4.09 -28.40 41.56
C VAL A 468 -3.16 -27.95 40.43
N LEU A 469 -2.12 -27.17 40.75
CA LEU A 469 -1.09 -26.77 39.78
C LEU A 469 -0.21 -27.95 39.38
N GLU A 470 0.14 -28.84 40.31
CA GLU A 470 0.92 -30.04 40.01
C GLU A 470 0.14 -31.02 39.12
N ALA A 471 -1.14 -31.27 39.43
CA ALA A 471 -2.01 -32.09 38.59
C ALA A 471 -2.32 -31.48 37.20
N ALA A 472 -2.22 -30.16 37.06
CA ALA A 472 -2.38 -29.45 35.79
C ALA A 472 -1.09 -29.49 34.94
N LYS A 473 0.09 -29.40 35.56
CA LYS A 473 1.39 -29.54 34.87
C LYS A 473 1.55 -30.89 34.16
N GLU A 474 0.97 -31.96 34.72
CA GLU A 474 0.95 -33.29 34.08
C GLU A 474 0.03 -33.38 32.85
N LYS A 475 -0.88 -32.41 32.65
CA LYS A 475 -1.91 -32.42 31.60
C LYS A 475 -1.82 -31.26 30.61
N GLU A 476 -0.94 -30.28 30.82
CA GLU A 476 -0.87 -29.09 29.98
C GLU A 476 -0.18 -29.36 28.63
N VAL A 477 -0.93 -29.13 27.55
CA VAL A 477 -0.41 -28.94 26.19
C VAL A 477 0.40 -27.65 26.19
N PHE A 478 1.69 -27.76 25.88
CA PHE A 478 2.65 -26.65 25.84
C PHE A 478 2.10 -25.44 25.07
N CYS A 479 1.96 -24.28 25.71
CA CYS A 479 1.54 -23.03 25.06
C CYS A 479 2.64 -21.98 25.24
N ILE A 480 3.16 -21.43 24.14
CA ILE A 480 4.26 -20.45 24.12
C ILE A 480 3.97 -19.18 24.96
N GLY A 481 2.71 -18.88 25.26
CA GLY A 481 2.33 -17.76 26.13
C GLY A 481 2.37 -18.06 27.64
N SER A 482 2.49 -19.33 28.05
CA SER A 482 2.45 -19.74 29.46
C SER A 482 3.74 -20.42 29.95
N THR A 483 4.59 -20.94 29.06
CA THR A 483 5.91 -21.45 29.43
C THR A 483 6.95 -20.34 29.39
N ASP A 484 7.60 -20.08 30.53
CA ASP A 484 8.70 -19.13 30.63
C ASP A 484 9.97 -19.74 30.00
N ILE A 485 10.14 -19.50 28.70
CA ILE A 485 11.27 -20.01 27.91
C ILE A 485 12.62 -19.57 28.50
N LEU A 486 12.63 -18.43 29.22
CA LEU A 486 13.83 -17.92 29.89
C LEU A 486 14.26 -18.79 31.08
N ALA A 487 13.33 -19.45 31.78
CA ALA A 487 13.66 -20.32 32.92
C ALA A 487 14.43 -21.58 32.49
N LEU A 488 14.02 -22.21 31.38
CA LEU A 488 14.72 -23.37 30.81
C LEU A 488 16.12 -23.04 30.28
N VAL A 489 16.32 -21.79 29.85
CA VAL A 489 17.60 -21.29 29.35
C VAL A 489 18.52 -20.90 30.51
N HIS A 490 17.96 -20.37 31.60
CA HIS A 490 18.69 -20.00 32.81
C HIS A 490 19.34 -21.21 33.50
N ASP A 491 18.65 -22.35 33.59
CA ASP A 491 19.21 -23.57 34.21
C ASP A 491 20.39 -24.14 33.40
N LYS A 492 20.32 -24.07 32.07
CA LYS A 492 21.44 -24.47 31.19
C LYS A 492 22.60 -23.49 31.25
N TRP A 493 22.33 -22.20 31.43
CA TRP A 493 23.36 -21.17 31.63
C TRP A 493 24.10 -21.40 32.94
N GLN A 494 23.41 -21.71 34.04
CA GLN A 494 24.04 -22.00 35.34
C GLN A 494 24.95 -23.24 35.30
N LEU A 495 24.51 -24.33 34.65
CA LEU A 495 25.31 -25.54 34.51
C LEU A 495 26.62 -25.28 33.74
N ARG A 496 26.58 -24.44 32.71
CA ARG A 496 27.74 -24.14 31.87
C ARG A 496 28.67 -23.09 32.48
N MET A 497 28.15 -22.13 33.25
CA MET A 497 28.98 -21.23 34.07
C MET A 497 29.77 -22.03 35.11
N HIS A 498 29.17 -23.07 35.70
CA HIS A 498 29.89 -24.00 36.58
C HIS A 498 30.99 -24.79 35.84
N GLU A 499 30.79 -25.19 34.58
CA GLU A 499 31.82 -25.86 33.77
C GLU A 499 32.97 -24.93 33.38
N ILE A 500 32.68 -23.64 33.14
CA ILE A 500 33.68 -22.61 32.81
C ILE A 500 34.49 -22.24 34.05
N GLU A 501 33.85 -22.08 35.21
CA GLU A 501 34.53 -21.86 36.49
C GLU A 501 35.41 -23.06 36.91
N ALA A 502 35.03 -24.28 36.53
CA ALA A 502 35.84 -25.48 36.74
C ALA A 502 37.04 -25.59 35.77
N SER A 503 37.01 -24.85 34.66
CA SER A 503 38.07 -24.83 33.64
C SER A 503 39.00 -23.64 33.90
N GLU A 504 39.85 -23.78 34.92
CA GLU A 504 40.71 -22.75 35.52
C GLU A 504 41.75 -22.15 34.53
N GLN A 505 41.29 -21.39 33.54
CA GLN A 505 42.14 -20.79 32.51
C GLN A 505 41.89 -19.28 32.43
N VAL A 506 42.85 -18.52 32.93
CA VAL A 506 42.84 -17.04 32.95
C VAL A 506 42.85 -16.53 31.51
N ARG A 507 41.76 -15.87 31.09
CA ARG A 507 41.61 -15.23 29.78
C ARG A 507 41.54 -13.71 29.93
N ASP A 508 42.07 -12.99 28.94
CA ASP A 508 42.06 -11.53 28.90
C ASP A 508 40.64 -10.96 28.68
N ASP A 509 40.33 -9.83 29.33
CA ASP A 509 39.00 -9.20 29.36
C ASP A 509 38.36 -8.94 27.98
N ILE A 510 39.18 -8.77 26.93
CA ILE A 510 38.74 -8.49 25.55
C ILE A 510 38.25 -9.77 24.84
N GLU A 511 38.83 -10.93 25.16
CA GLU A 511 38.35 -12.21 24.63
C GLU A 511 37.06 -12.63 25.33
N MET A 512 36.93 -12.32 26.62
CA MET A 512 35.71 -12.57 27.40
C MET A 512 34.49 -11.79 26.85
N GLU A 513 34.67 -10.55 26.41
CA GLU A 513 33.60 -9.76 25.77
C GLU A 513 33.20 -10.23 24.36
N ARG A 514 34.11 -10.88 23.62
CA ARG A 514 33.79 -11.47 22.30
C ARG A 514 33.06 -12.79 22.45
N ASP A 515 33.53 -13.65 23.34
CA ASP A 515 32.90 -14.93 23.64
C ASP A 515 31.47 -14.72 24.18
N THR A 516 31.24 -13.71 25.02
CA THR A 516 29.88 -13.41 25.52
C THR A 516 28.92 -12.93 24.44
N ARG A 517 29.38 -12.18 23.42
CA ARG A 517 28.52 -11.75 22.30
C ARG A 517 28.19 -12.87 21.33
N GLU A 518 29.20 -13.63 20.90
CA GLU A 518 29.00 -14.79 20.03
C GLU A 518 28.13 -15.84 20.74
N HIS A 519 28.26 -15.95 22.07
CA HIS A 519 27.43 -16.84 22.88
C HIS A 519 25.98 -16.38 23.07
N ILE A 520 25.71 -15.07 23.17
CA ILE A 520 24.34 -14.54 23.18
C ILE A 520 23.63 -14.83 21.86
N ASP A 521 24.36 -14.74 20.75
CA ASP A 521 23.84 -15.08 19.42
C ASP A 521 23.57 -16.59 19.30
N ASP A 522 24.47 -17.46 19.78
CA ASP A 522 24.25 -18.91 19.86
C ASP A 522 23.06 -19.28 20.75
N LEU A 523 22.87 -18.57 21.87
CA LEU A 523 21.74 -18.78 22.79
C LEU A 523 20.42 -18.37 22.14
N ALA A 524 20.42 -17.25 21.42
CA ALA A 524 19.26 -16.81 20.64
C ALA A 524 18.89 -17.83 19.55
N ASP A 525 19.89 -18.40 18.87
CA ASP A 525 19.70 -19.42 17.86
C ASP A 525 19.20 -20.75 18.46
N GLN A 526 19.68 -21.15 19.64
CA GLN A 526 19.16 -22.34 20.35
C GLN A 526 17.72 -22.15 20.85
N VAL A 527 17.38 -20.96 21.34
CA VAL A 527 16.00 -20.61 21.73
C VAL A 527 15.09 -20.59 20.51
N ALA A 528 15.55 -20.04 19.39
CA ALA A 528 14.80 -20.06 18.13
C ALA A 528 14.61 -21.49 17.61
N LEU A 529 15.65 -22.34 17.70
CA LEU A 529 15.58 -23.74 17.27
C LEU A 529 14.59 -24.53 18.14
N THR A 530 14.68 -24.43 19.47
CA THR A 530 13.79 -25.14 20.40
C THR A 530 12.34 -24.68 20.30
N ALA A 531 12.12 -23.37 20.11
CA ALA A 531 10.79 -22.84 19.85
C ALA A 531 10.24 -23.35 18.50
N ALA A 532 11.07 -23.38 17.45
CA ALA A 532 10.68 -23.87 16.14
C ALA A 532 10.39 -25.39 16.14
N THR A 533 11.21 -26.20 16.81
CA THR A 533 10.97 -27.66 16.91
C THR A 533 9.70 -27.95 17.68
N ALA A 534 9.47 -27.27 18.81
CA ALA A 534 8.22 -27.40 19.56
C ALA A 534 6.99 -26.98 18.73
N GLN A 535 7.09 -25.89 17.97
CA GLN A 535 6.02 -25.47 17.05
C GLN A 535 5.76 -26.49 15.94
N ILE A 536 6.82 -27.08 15.36
CA ILE A 536 6.73 -28.10 14.32
C ILE A 536 6.09 -29.38 14.87
N GLU A 537 6.46 -29.82 16.06
CA GLU A 537 5.87 -31.00 16.70
C GLU A 537 4.39 -30.77 17.04
N GLN A 538 4.03 -29.59 17.55
CA GLN A 538 2.63 -29.24 17.80
C GLN A 538 1.80 -29.18 16.54
N THR A 539 2.32 -28.56 15.47
CA THR A 539 1.61 -28.53 14.19
C THR A 539 1.50 -29.93 13.60
N LYS A 540 2.52 -30.78 13.73
CA LYS A 540 2.39 -32.19 13.36
C LYS A 540 1.28 -32.89 14.15
N VAL A 541 1.23 -32.75 15.47
CA VAL A 541 0.19 -33.40 16.29
C VAL A 541 -1.22 -32.89 15.97
N LEU A 542 -1.38 -31.58 15.77
CA LEU A 542 -2.68 -30.98 15.43
C LEU A 542 -3.15 -31.34 14.02
N PHE A 543 -2.24 -31.38 13.05
CA PHE A 543 -2.61 -31.55 11.64
C PHE A 543 -2.46 -32.99 11.13
N ASN A 544 -1.73 -33.88 11.82
CA ASN A 544 -1.66 -35.31 11.45
C ASN A 544 -3.03 -35.99 11.29
N PRO A 545 -4.02 -35.82 12.19
CA PRO A 545 -5.34 -36.41 11.96
C PRO A 545 -6.05 -35.81 10.74
N VAL A 546 -5.88 -34.51 10.50
CA VAL A 546 -6.45 -33.83 9.33
C VAL A 546 -5.78 -34.30 8.03
N PHE A 547 -4.46 -34.50 8.03
CA PHE A 547 -3.73 -35.02 6.87
C PHE A 547 -4.08 -36.49 6.61
N GLN A 548 -4.26 -37.30 7.65
CA GLN A 548 -4.75 -38.67 7.50
C GLN A 548 -6.16 -38.70 6.88
N ASP A 549 -7.07 -37.81 7.33
CA ASP A 549 -8.41 -37.69 6.73
C ASP A 549 -8.35 -37.22 5.26
N VAL A 550 -7.45 -36.30 4.95
CA VAL A 550 -7.23 -35.82 3.57
C VAL A 550 -6.66 -36.93 2.70
N ASP A 551 -5.67 -37.68 3.16
CA ASP A 551 -5.08 -38.80 2.41
C ASP A 551 -6.11 -39.90 2.17
N LEU A 552 -6.91 -40.26 3.19
CA LEU A 552 -8.03 -41.21 3.04
C LEU A 552 -9.09 -40.70 2.05
N SER A 553 -9.37 -39.39 2.05
CA SER A 553 -10.31 -38.78 1.09
C SER A 553 -9.74 -38.78 -0.34
N PHE A 554 -8.44 -38.56 -0.48
CA PHE A 554 -7.75 -38.54 -1.76
C PHE A 554 -7.67 -39.95 -2.36
N ASP A 555 -7.37 -40.96 -1.55
CA ASP A 555 -7.40 -42.36 -1.95
C ASP A 555 -8.81 -42.79 -2.38
N ARG A 556 -9.85 -42.32 -1.67
CA ARG A 556 -11.24 -42.56 -2.04
C ARG A 556 -11.61 -41.89 -3.37
N ILE A 557 -11.14 -40.66 -3.62
CA ILE A 557 -11.35 -39.97 -4.90
C ILE A 557 -10.60 -40.68 -6.04
N GLN A 558 -9.34 -41.09 -5.82
CA GLN A 558 -8.60 -41.88 -6.81
C GLN A 558 -9.28 -43.20 -7.14
N MET A 559 -9.82 -43.90 -6.14
CA MET A 559 -10.60 -45.12 -6.35
C MET A 559 -11.83 -44.86 -7.22
N LEU A 560 -12.61 -43.83 -6.90
CA LEU A 560 -13.80 -43.45 -7.69
C LEU A 560 -13.43 -43.03 -9.11
N GLN A 561 -12.30 -42.36 -9.30
CA GLN A 561 -11.83 -41.94 -10.61
C GLN A 561 -11.36 -43.15 -11.45
N ARG A 562 -10.66 -44.12 -10.83
CA ARG A 562 -10.30 -45.40 -11.46
C ARG A 562 -11.55 -46.22 -11.82
N GLU A 563 -12.57 -46.23 -10.98
CA GLU A 563 -13.86 -46.89 -11.30
C GLU A 563 -14.59 -46.21 -12.46
N HIS A 564 -14.62 -44.88 -12.47
CA HIS A 564 -15.22 -44.11 -13.56
C HIS A 564 -14.48 -44.36 -14.88
N ASP A 565 -13.14 -44.37 -14.87
CA ASP A 565 -12.34 -44.65 -16.05
C ASP A 565 -12.52 -46.09 -16.54
N ARG A 566 -12.64 -47.07 -15.63
CA ARG A 566 -13.02 -48.44 -15.98
C ARG A 566 -14.39 -48.51 -16.65
N ARG A 567 -15.39 -47.75 -16.15
CA ARG A 567 -16.72 -47.65 -16.78
C ARG A 567 -16.67 -46.98 -18.16
N LEU A 568 -15.83 -45.97 -18.34
CA LEU A 568 -15.63 -45.33 -19.64
C LEU A 568 -14.96 -46.26 -20.65
N VAL A 569 -13.98 -47.05 -20.22
CA VAL A 569 -13.34 -48.06 -21.07
C VAL A 569 -14.34 -49.16 -21.44
N ALA A 570 -15.13 -49.66 -20.49
CA ALA A 570 -16.17 -50.64 -20.74
C ALA A 570 -17.24 -50.12 -21.73
N THR A 571 -17.69 -48.86 -21.57
CA THR A 571 -18.66 -48.25 -22.50
C THR A 571 -18.08 -47.96 -23.88
N ARG A 572 -16.78 -47.68 -24.00
CA ARG A 572 -16.10 -47.58 -25.29
C ARG A 572 -15.96 -48.94 -25.96
N GLN A 573 -15.70 -50.00 -25.19
CA GLN A 573 -15.65 -51.36 -25.71
C GLN A 573 -17.04 -51.83 -26.18
N THR A 574 -18.12 -51.55 -25.43
CA THR A 574 -19.48 -51.88 -25.87
C THR A 574 -19.96 -51.09 -27.08
N ARG A 575 -19.49 -49.84 -27.26
CA ARG A 575 -19.71 -49.08 -28.49
C ARG A 575 -18.95 -49.68 -29.67
N LYS A 576 -17.70 -50.09 -29.47
CA LYS A 576 -16.92 -50.77 -30.53
C LYS A 576 -17.51 -52.12 -30.93
N THR A 577 -18.04 -52.91 -29.99
CA THR A 577 -18.74 -54.15 -30.33
C THR A 577 -20.07 -53.85 -31.04
N ARG A 578 -20.82 -52.83 -30.62
CA ARG A 578 -22.03 -52.42 -31.34
C ARG A 578 -21.75 -51.89 -32.74
N GLU A 579 -20.65 -51.16 -32.94
CA GLU A 579 -20.23 -50.68 -34.26
C GLU A 579 -19.72 -51.82 -35.15
N SER A 580 -19.04 -52.85 -34.60
CA SER A 580 -18.70 -54.05 -35.37
C SER A 580 -19.92 -54.90 -35.72
N ASP A 581 -20.91 -54.96 -34.83
CA ASP A 581 -22.15 -55.69 -35.08
C ASP A 581 -23.02 -54.95 -36.13
N HIS A 582 -23.00 -53.61 -36.13
CA HIS A 582 -23.79 -52.81 -37.08
C HIS A 582 -23.23 -52.77 -38.51
N VAL A 583 -21.96 -53.15 -38.72
CA VAL A 583 -21.33 -53.26 -40.05
C VAL A 583 -21.60 -54.61 -40.71
N THR A 584 -22.10 -55.61 -39.98
CA THR A 584 -22.33 -56.96 -40.53
C THR A 584 -23.79 -57.23 -40.92
N THR A 585 -24.74 -56.37 -40.55
CA THR A 585 -26.16 -56.60 -40.83
C THR A 585 -26.91 -55.28 -41.08
N VAL A 586 -26.81 -54.77 -42.31
CA VAL A 586 -27.88 -53.97 -42.91
C VAL A 586 -28.05 -54.41 -44.36
N GLY A 587 -28.73 -55.55 -44.50
CA GLY A 587 -29.69 -55.78 -45.56
C GLY A 587 -31.06 -55.90 -44.90
N GLU A 588 -32.01 -55.12 -45.39
CA GLU A 588 -33.47 -55.28 -45.24
C GLU A 588 -34.20 -54.87 -43.94
N VAL A 589 -35.13 -53.91 -44.16
CA VAL A 589 -36.54 -53.88 -43.76
C VAL A 589 -36.93 -53.43 -42.34
N GLN A 590 -37.72 -52.34 -42.33
CA GLN A 590 -38.86 -51.96 -41.45
C GLN A 590 -38.94 -52.64 -40.07
N SER A 591 -39.13 -51.93 -38.95
CA SER A 591 -40.42 -51.33 -38.57
C SER A 591 -40.36 -50.78 -37.13
N THR A 592 -41.32 -49.89 -36.84
CA THR A 592 -41.83 -49.37 -35.57
C THR A 592 -41.55 -50.17 -34.28
N GLU A 593 -41.12 -49.49 -33.19
CA GLU A 593 -41.89 -49.36 -31.92
C GLU A 593 -41.06 -48.83 -30.72
N CYS A 594 -41.81 -48.23 -29.77
CA CYS A 594 -41.51 -48.09 -28.33
C CYS A 594 -40.90 -46.77 -27.83
N LEU A 595 -41.76 -45.75 -27.82
CA LEU A 595 -41.73 -44.59 -26.93
C LEU A 595 -42.11 -45.04 -25.50
N VAL A 596 -41.15 -45.11 -24.58
CA VAL A 596 -41.42 -45.13 -23.12
C VAL A 596 -40.91 -43.83 -22.51
N ARG A 597 -41.84 -42.88 -22.34
CA ARG A 597 -41.67 -41.70 -21.48
C ARG A 597 -41.59 -42.20 -20.03
N ARG A 598 -40.41 -42.11 -19.41
CA ARG A 598 -40.32 -42.12 -17.94
C ARG A 598 -40.69 -40.72 -17.44
N ALA A 599 -41.74 -40.67 -16.61
CA ALA A 599 -42.14 -39.49 -15.88
C ALA A 599 -40.97 -39.02 -15.00
N GLU A 600 -40.52 -37.78 -15.19
CA GLU A 600 -39.58 -37.12 -14.29
C GLU A 600 -40.37 -36.52 -13.13
N ASP A 601 -40.02 -36.93 -11.90
CA ASP A 601 -40.64 -36.42 -10.68
C ASP A 601 -40.55 -34.89 -10.58
N PRO A 602 -41.67 -34.17 -10.34
CA PRO A 602 -41.71 -32.70 -10.34
C PRO A 602 -40.85 -32.06 -9.24
N ILE A 603 -40.51 -32.82 -8.19
CA ILE A 603 -39.68 -32.37 -7.07
C ILE A 603 -38.20 -32.22 -7.49
N HIS A 604 -37.70 -33.10 -8.37
CA HIS A 604 -36.32 -33.02 -8.86
C HIS A 604 -36.11 -31.96 -9.94
N ALA A 605 -37.17 -31.62 -10.70
CA ALA A 605 -37.12 -30.53 -11.68
C ALA A 605 -37.00 -29.15 -11.01
N LEU A 606 -37.68 -28.96 -9.88
CA LEU A 606 -37.65 -27.73 -9.09
C LEU A 606 -36.29 -27.53 -8.40
N ASP A 607 -35.69 -28.60 -7.88
CA ASP A 607 -34.37 -28.57 -7.25
C ASP A 607 -33.25 -28.30 -8.28
N ARG A 608 -33.38 -28.83 -9.51
CA ARG A 608 -32.48 -28.49 -10.63
C ARG A 608 -32.62 -27.03 -11.08
N GLN A 609 -33.83 -26.46 -11.09
CA GLN A 609 -34.03 -25.05 -11.41
C GLN A 609 -33.50 -24.12 -10.31
N GLN A 610 -33.65 -24.47 -9.03
CA GLN A 610 -33.09 -23.69 -7.93
C GLN A 610 -31.56 -23.74 -7.91
N ARG A 611 -30.95 -24.90 -8.16
CA ARG A 611 -29.49 -25.02 -8.33
C ARG A 611 -28.97 -24.24 -9.54
N LYS A 612 -29.70 -24.23 -10.66
CA LYS A 612 -29.36 -23.36 -11.81
C LYS A 612 -29.46 -21.87 -11.46
N ARG A 613 -30.48 -21.44 -10.71
CA ARG A 613 -30.62 -20.04 -10.26
C ARG A 613 -29.53 -19.64 -9.26
N GLN A 614 -29.13 -20.54 -8.35
CA GLN A 614 -28.02 -20.30 -7.43
C GLN A 614 -26.65 -20.26 -8.15
N LEU A 615 -26.41 -21.15 -9.11
CA LEU A 615 -25.19 -21.12 -9.94
C LEU A 615 -25.11 -19.85 -10.80
N VAL A 616 -26.23 -19.35 -11.31
CA VAL A 616 -26.29 -18.08 -12.06
C VAL A 616 -26.09 -16.85 -11.15
N LEU A 617 -26.48 -16.92 -9.87
CA LEU A 617 -26.22 -15.86 -8.88
C LEU A 617 -24.76 -15.88 -8.37
N VAL A 618 -24.14 -17.06 -8.27
CA VAL A 618 -22.71 -17.22 -7.90
C VAL A 618 -21.79 -16.89 -9.08
N ALA A 619 -22.24 -17.11 -10.32
CA ALA A 619 -21.54 -16.74 -11.55
C ALA A 619 -21.82 -15.29 -12.01
N LYS A 620 -22.12 -14.37 -11.09
CA LYS A 620 -22.24 -12.95 -11.41
C LYS A 620 -20.83 -12.37 -11.54
N VAL A 621 -20.19 -12.66 -12.68
CA VAL A 621 -18.91 -12.05 -13.07
C VAL A 621 -19.10 -10.54 -13.04
N PRO A 622 -18.36 -9.80 -12.20
CA PRO A 622 -18.43 -8.35 -12.17
C PRO A 622 -18.22 -7.77 -13.58
N TRP A 623 -19.03 -6.78 -13.98
CA TRP A 623 -18.99 -6.19 -15.33
C TRP A 623 -17.58 -5.75 -15.76
N HIS A 624 -16.76 -5.26 -14.84
CA HIS A 624 -15.36 -4.90 -15.11
C HIS A 624 -14.48 -6.08 -15.56
N LEU A 625 -14.77 -7.31 -15.12
CA LEU A 625 -14.06 -8.51 -15.56
C LEU A 625 -14.52 -8.96 -16.95
N VAL A 626 -15.78 -8.72 -17.30
CA VAL A 626 -16.29 -8.94 -18.67
C VAL A 626 -15.63 -7.96 -19.63
N ASP A 627 -15.54 -6.68 -19.25
CA ASP A 627 -14.86 -5.66 -20.04
C ASP A 627 -13.36 -5.97 -20.20
N GLN A 628 -12.69 -6.42 -19.13
CA GLN A 628 -11.29 -6.87 -19.21
C GLN A 628 -11.11 -8.09 -20.13
N LEU A 629 -12.02 -9.07 -20.07
CA LEU A 629 -11.96 -10.24 -20.95
C LEU A 629 -12.25 -9.88 -22.41
N GLU A 630 -13.13 -8.90 -22.68
CA GLU A 630 -13.33 -8.37 -24.04
C GLU A 630 -12.10 -7.63 -24.57
N VAL A 631 -11.43 -6.84 -23.71
CA VAL A 631 -10.18 -6.16 -24.07
C VAL A 631 -9.08 -7.19 -24.36
N GLU A 632 -8.90 -8.19 -23.50
CA GLU A 632 -7.93 -9.28 -23.71
C GLU A 632 -8.25 -10.10 -24.97
N ARG A 633 -9.54 -10.33 -25.26
CA ARG A 633 -9.95 -10.99 -26.51
C ARG A 633 -9.58 -10.17 -27.74
N ARG A 634 -9.79 -8.84 -27.73
CA ARG A 634 -9.37 -7.94 -28.82
C ARG A 634 -7.86 -7.91 -28.96
N ASN A 635 -7.12 -7.90 -27.85
CA ASN A 635 -5.66 -7.97 -27.86
C ASN A 635 -5.18 -9.29 -28.49
N LEU A 636 -5.74 -10.44 -28.09
CA LEU A 636 -5.41 -11.74 -28.68
C LEU A 636 -5.79 -11.85 -30.17
N GLU A 637 -6.90 -11.25 -30.59
CA GLU A 637 -7.29 -11.18 -32.00
C GLU A 637 -6.30 -10.32 -32.80
N SER A 638 -5.83 -9.21 -32.22
CA SER A 638 -4.78 -8.37 -32.82
C SER A 638 -3.43 -9.07 -32.88
N GLU A 639 -3.04 -9.81 -31.84
CA GLU A 639 -1.82 -10.62 -31.81
C GLU A 639 -1.89 -11.79 -32.81
N LYS A 640 -3.04 -12.46 -32.93
CA LYS A 640 -3.23 -13.49 -33.96
C LYS A 640 -3.15 -12.90 -35.37
N ALA A 641 -3.61 -11.67 -35.58
CA ALA A 641 -3.50 -10.98 -36.86
C ALA A 641 -2.04 -10.63 -37.17
N THR A 642 -1.28 -10.12 -36.19
CA THR A 642 0.15 -9.83 -36.36
C THR A 642 0.96 -11.10 -36.56
N PHE A 643 0.67 -12.19 -35.83
CA PHE A 643 1.31 -13.49 -36.04
C PHE A 643 0.97 -14.10 -37.41
N LYS A 644 -0.26 -13.92 -37.93
CA LYS A 644 -0.59 -14.34 -39.31
C LYS A 644 0.16 -13.52 -40.37
N LEU A 645 0.37 -12.23 -40.12
CA LEU A 645 1.16 -11.37 -41.00
C LEU A 645 2.65 -11.75 -40.98
N TRP A 646 3.19 -12.03 -39.79
CA TRP A 646 4.58 -12.48 -39.61
C TRP A 646 4.80 -13.91 -40.15
N GLY A 647 3.86 -14.82 -39.95
CA GLY A 647 3.92 -16.17 -40.51
C GLY A 647 3.88 -16.19 -42.03
N LYS A 648 3.15 -15.26 -42.66
CA LYS A 648 3.16 -15.10 -44.13
C LYS A 648 4.45 -14.47 -44.67
N ALA A 649 5.15 -13.66 -43.87
CA ALA A 649 6.43 -13.08 -44.26
C ALA A 649 7.56 -14.14 -44.27
N TYR A 650 7.48 -15.15 -43.39
CA TYR A 650 8.47 -16.23 -43.30
C TYR A 650 8.23 -17.44 -44.22
N SER A 651 7.08 -17.55 -44.88
CA SER A 651 6.82 -18.61 -45.88
C SER A 651 7.04 -18.18 -47.33
N ARG A 652 7.62 -16.99 -47.56
CA ARG A 652 8.03 -16.50 -48.89
C ARG A 652 9.55 -16.36 -49.06
N GLU A 653 10.31 -16.76 -48.05
CA GLU A 653 11.71 -17.20 -48.18
C GLU A 653 11.73 -18.72 -48.14
#